data_AF-A0A2A6NB98-F1
#
_entry.id   AF-A0A2A6NB98-F1
#
_cell.length_a   1.000
_cell.length_b   1.000
_cell.length_c   1.000
_cell.angle_alpha   90.00
_cell.angle_beta   90.00
_cell.angle_gamma   90.00
#
_symmetry.space_group_name_H-M   'P 1'
#
loop_
_entity.id
_entity.type
_entity.pdbx_description
1 polymer ?
#
loop_
_entity_poly.entity_id
_entity_poly.type
_entity_poly.pdbx_seq_one_letter_code
_entity_poly.pdbx_strand_id
1 'polypeptide(L)'
;MTSVLNLPFDRRLSRSEAYQLIDLADIGELLTAAASRRDAAHGDVITYSPKVFIPLTQLCRDVCHYCTFAHAPRSNVKPYLSIEEAVAIAKAGKEAGCHEALFTLGDKPELRYRVAREELTRLGHESSLSYLAEVARAVFEQTGLLPHVNPGIMSELDLAMLRKVSVSQGIMLESASDRLCAKGGPHFGSPDKVPAVRLQTIKTAGEQAIPFTSGILIGIGETRAERIDALLALRDLNDAHGHLQEIIVQNFRPKVGTRMADAPAPSVDDHLWTIAVARVIFEPEMNIQAPPNLSPAALGRVVAAGINDWGGVSPVTPDHVNPEAPWPHLRLLEAATRSTGKRLEKRLPIYPSFARYPSRWLDNKLLKSVLDRVDGDGFPRTDDWHPGHIGGVPSRELGWLKSAPPIAHGGEVASVIAKAQRGDELSEGEIVRLFRAHESDFTSICRAADELRSSVNGDVVSYVVCRNINYTNICSFKCQFCAFSKGKMSENLRGRPYDLEMSEVAQRVTEAWDRGASEVCMQGGIHPSYTGQKYLDICRAVKGAVPTMHLHAFSPLEIHQGAKTLGISVAEFLQELKAAGLGTLPGTAAEILDDEVRETLCADKIRTQQWLDVMRTAHSIGLRSTATIMFGHIERYDHWARHLLRLRRLQAETGGFTELVPLPFVHMEAPVYLKGRARPGPTFREAVLMHAVSRLVLNPHITNIQASWVKMGPEGLRHCLSAGVNDLGGTLMDESISRSAGASHGQEMTPQALESIIVSAGRVPRQRTTTYGVADDVRRQRSFDAVCERQTSTGMRSAGC
;
A
#
# COMPACT_ATOMS: atom_id res chain seq x y z
N MET A 1 -33.30 5.36 24.66
CA MET A 1 -32.36 6.17 23.84
C MET A 1 -30.91 5.74 24.04
N THR A 2 -30.41 5.57 25.27
CA THR A 2 -29.07 5.02 25.58
C THR A 2 -28.75 3.69 24.88
N SER A 3 -29.76 2.84 24.66
CA SER A 3 -29.63 1.57 23.92
C SER A 3 -29.34 1.72 22.42
N VAL A 4 -29.66 2.86 21.80
CA VAL A 4 -29.50 3.09 20.35
C VAL A 4 -28.10 3.63 20.02
N LEU A 5 -27.46 4.30 20.99
CA LEU A 5 -26.12 4.88 20.84
C LEU A 5 -25.01 3.95 21.35
N ASN A 6 -25.35 2.95 22.17
CA ASN A 6 -24.43 1.91 22.64
C ASN A 6 -24.53 0.64 21.77
N LEU A 7 -24.41 0.79 20.46
CA LEU A 7 -24.45 -0.32 19.53
C LEU A 7 -23.07 -0.95 19.35
N PRO A 8 -22.98 -2.30 19.33
CA PRO A 8 -21.80 -2.99 18.84
C PRO A 8 -21.35 -2.44 17.49
N PHE A 9 -20.04 -2.43 17.25
CA PHE A 9 -19.47 -1.85 16.03
C PHE A 9 -19.93 -2.58 14.75
N ASP A 10 -20.25 -3.87 14.86
CA ASP A 10 -20.78 -4.74 13.80
C ASP A 10 -22.30 -4.62 13.57
N ARG A 11 -23.00 -3.75 14.32
CA ARG A 11 -24.43 -3.50 14.17
C ARG A 11 -24.72 -2.09 13.63
N ARG A 12 -25.60 -2.03 12.63
CA ARG A 12 -26.16 -0.80 12.05
C ARG A 12 -27.50 -0.41 12.67
N LEU A 13 -27.81 0.88 12.60
CA LEU A 13 -29.14 1.40 12.94
C LEU A 13 -30.18 0.98 11.89
N SER A 14 -31.30 0.44 12.37
CA SER A 14 -32.51 0.33 11.55
C SER A 14 -33.04 1.72 11.18
N ARG A 15 -33.92 1.78 10.16
CA ARG A 15 -34.55 3.04 9.76
C ARG A 15 -35.31 3.68 10.93
N SER A 16 -36.12 2.90 11.65
CA SER A 16 -36.87 3.41 12.82
C SER A 16 -35.95 3.92 13.94
N GLU A 17 -34.82 3.26 14.19
CA GLU A 17 -33.84 3.73 15.18
C GLU A 17 -33.14 5.02 14.74
N ALA A 18 -32.81 5.18 13.45
CA ALA A 18 -32.24 6.43 12.94
C ALA A 18 -33.19 7.61 13.14
N TYR A 19 -34.49 7.42 12.92
CA TYR A 19 -35.52 8.45 13.15
C TYR A 19 -35.66 8.87 14.61
N GLN A 20 -35.32 8.01 15.58
CA GLN A 20 -35.32 8.37 17.00
C GLN A 20 -34.24 9.43 17.34
N LEU A 21 -33.28 9.68 16.44
CA LEU A 21 -32.23 10.67 16.64
C LEU A 21 -32.68 12.12 16.38
N ILE A 22 -33.83 12.33 15.74
CA ILE A 22 -34.32 13.66 15.28
C ILE A 22 -34.43 14.65 16.45
N ASP A 23 -35.08 14.23 17.53
CA ASP A 23 -35.45 15.07 18.68
C ASP A 23 -34.48 14.93 19.87
N LEU A 24 -33.24 14.50 19.61
CA LEU A 24 -32.22 14.44 20.66
C LEU A 24 -31.91 15.84 21.20
N ALA A 25 -32.27 16.07 22.46
CA ALA A 25 -32.06 17.34 23.16
C ALA A 25 -30.60 17.53 23.58
N ASP A 26 -29.88 16.46 23.95
CA ASP A 26 -28.45 16.47 24.25
C ASP A 26 -27.71 15.63 23.20
N ILE A 27 -26.78 16.26 22.48
CA ILE A 27 -25.97 15.61 21.45
C ILE A 27 -24.69 15.00 22.01
N GLY A 28 -24.34 15.22 23.28
CA GLY A 28 -23.07 14.75 23.88
C GLY A 28 -22.88 13.24 23.79
N GLU A 29 -23.92 12.45 24.11
CA GLU A 29 -23.88 10.98 23.96
C GLU A 29 -23.71 10.56 22.49
N LEU A 30 -24.38 11.27 21.57
CA LEU A 30 -24.31 11.01 20.14
C LEU A 30 -22.89 11.30 19.59
N LEU A 31 -22.28 12.42 20.00
CA LEU A 31 -20.91 12.76 19.62
C LEU A 31 -19.93 11.71 20.14
N THR A 32 -20.11 11.25 21.38
CA THR A 32 -19.26 10.22 22.00
C THR A 32 -19.37 8.89 21.25
N ALA A 33 -20.59 8.47 20.90
CA ALA A 33 -20.83 7.27 20.12
C ALA A 33 -20.22 7.38 18.71
N ALA A 34 -20.42 8.49 18.02
CA ALA A 34 -19.84 8.74 16.71
C ALA A 34 -18.30 8.75 16.75
N ALA A 35 -17.70 9.39 17.75
CA ALA A 35 -16.26 9.41 17.95
C ALA A 35 -15.70 8.01 18.17
N SER A 36 -16.35 7.21 19.03
CA SER A 36 -15.94 5.84 19.32
C SER A 36 -15.99 4.94 18.09
N ARG A 37 -17.05 5.07 17.26
CA ARG A 37 -17.15 4.33 15.99
C ARG A 37 -16.06 4.72 15.00
N ARG A 38 -15.77 6.02 14.88
CA ARG A 38 -14.69 6.52 14.01
C ARG A 38 -13.32 6.03 14.47
N ASP A 39 -13.05 6.05 15.77
CA ASP A 39 -11.79 5.60 16.35
C ASP A 39 -11.59 4.08 16.17
N ALA A 40 -12.66 3.29 16.28
CA ALA A 40 -12.59 1.84 16.06
C ALA A 40 -12.14 1.46 14.63
N ALA A 41 -12.56 2.22 13.62
CA ALA A 41 -12.23 1.94 12.21
C ALA A 41 -11.01 2.70 11.67
N HIS A 42 -10.82 3.95 12.10
CA HIS A 42 -9.80 4.86 11.56
C HIS A 42 -8.68 5.18 12.54
N GLY A 43 -8.79 4.75 13.80
CA GLY A 43 -7.79 4.98 14.84
C GLY A 43 -7.60 6.47 15.15
N ASP A 44 -6.36 6.92 15.08
CA ASP A 44 -5.98 8.32 15.32
C ASP A 44 -5.91 9.14 14.02
N VAL A 45 -6.19 8.57 12.85
CA VAL A 45 -5.96 9.22 11.56
C VAL A 45 -7.15 10.07 11.13
N ILE A 46 -6.86 11.33 10.76
CA ILE A 46 -7.76 12.21 10.01
C ILE A 46 -7.08 12.57 8.70
N THR A 47 -7.77 12.38 7.58
CA THR A 47 -7.17 12.57 6.25
C THR A 47 -7.51 13.92 5.62
N TYR A 48 -6.75 14.31 4.60
CA TYR A 48 -7.11 15.37 3.65
C TYR A 48 -6.48 15.11 2.28
N SER A 49 -7.09 15.61 1.21
CA SER A 49 -6.54 15.53 -0.14
C SER A 49 -5.94 16.88 -0.58
N PRO A 50 -4.63 16.99 -0.86
CA PRO A 50 -4.05 18.21 -1.41
C PRO A 50 -4.44 18.33 -2.89
N LYS A 51 -5.23 19.35 -3.23
CA LYS A 51 -5.84 19.51 -4.56
C LYS A 51 -5.63 20.87 -5.20
N VAL A 52 -5.79 20.92 -6.51
CA VAL A 52 -6.23 22.14 -7.21
C VAL A 52 -7.67 22.03 -7.65
N PHE A 53 -8.37 23.15 -7.63
CA PHE A 53 -9.75 23.28 -8.04
C PHE A 53 -9.80 23.87 -9.45
N ILE A 54 -10.34 23.13 -10.42
CA ILE A 54 -10.44 23.53 -11.83
C ILE A 54 -11.92 23.75 -12.17
N PRO A 55 -12.40 25.00 -12.17
CA PRO A 55 -13.78 25.32 -12.54
C PRO A 55 -13.91 25.36 -14.06
N LEU A 56 -14.02 24.20 -14.71
CA LEU A 56 -14.00 24.10 -16.18
C LEU A 56 -15.03 25.02 -16.84
N THR A 57 -16.20 25.16 -16.23
CA THR A 57 -17.16 26.22 -16.54
C THR A 57 -17.93 26.63 -15.30
N GLN A 58 -18.24 27.92 -15.20
CA GLN A 58 -19.13 28.48 -14.19
C GLN A 58 -20.55 28.71 -14.73
N LEU A 59 -20.85 28.27 -15.96
CA LEU A 59 -22.20 28.28 -16.48
C LEU A 59 -22.95 27.04 -15.97
N CYS A 60 -24.24 27.20 -15.62
CA CYS A 60 -25.10 26.10 -15.17
C CYS A 60 -26.52 26.29 -15.70
N ARG A 61 -27.21 25.21 -16.07
CA ARG A 61 -28.63 25.31 -16.44
C ARG A 61 -29.53 25.54 -15.24
N ASP A 62 -29.15 25.01 -14.08
CA ASP A 62 -29.89 25.17 -12.82
C ASP A 62 -29.86 26.62 -12.31
N VAL A 63 -30.80 26.94 -11.41
CA VAL A 63 -30.94 28.25 -10.75
C VAL A 63 -31.07 28.12 -9.24
N CYS A 64 -30.22 27.28 -8.64
CA CYS A 64 -30.25 27.02 -7.20
C CYS A 64 -30.17 28.33 -6.41
N HIS A 65 -31.12 28.54 -5.50
CA HIS A 65 -31.32 29.82 -4.82
C HIS A 65 -30.18 30.20 -3.87
N TYR A 66 -29.34 29.24 -3.47
CA TYR A 66 -28.17 29.41 -2.60
C TYR A 66 -26.83 29.51 -3.35
N CYS A 67 -26.80 29.25 -4.66
CA CYS A 67 -25.55 29.01 -5.40
C CYS A 67 -24.92 30.30 -5.91
N THR A 68 -23.65 30.53 -5.58
CA THR A 68 -22.81 31.61 -6.12
C THR A 68 -21.82 31.14 -7.19
N PHE A 69 -21.61 29.82 -7.31
CA PHE A 69 -20.70 29.27 -8.30
C PHE A 69 -21.19 29.47 -9.74
N ALA A 70 -22.51 29.35 -9.94
CA ALA A 70 -23.13 29.51 -11.24
C ALA A 70 -23.31 30.98 -11.62
N HIS A 71 -22.88 31.34 -12.83
CA HIS A 71 -23.03 32.67 -13.39
C HIS A 71 -23.77 32.62 -14.73
N ALA A 72 -24.59 33.64 -15.00
CA ALA A 72 -25.11 33.86 -16.34
C ALA A 72 -23.96 34.27 -17.28
N PRO A 73 -24.04 33.97 -18.60
CA PRO A 73 -23.01 34.37 -19.54
C PRO A 73 -22.74 35.87 -19.55
N ARG A 74 -21.47 36.26 -19.67
CA ARG A 74 -21.01 37.66 -19.76
C ARG A 74 -20.19 37.83 -21.03
N SER A 75 -20.31 38.97 -21.71
CA SER A 75 -19.71 39.19 -23.04
C SER A 75 -18.19 39.06 -23.10
N ASN A 76 -17.49 39.28 -21.98
CA ASN A 76 -16.02 39.28 -21.91
C ASN A 76 -15.46 38.09 -21.11
N VAL A 77 -16.26 37.06 -20.82
CA VAL A 77 -15.83 35.88 -20.07
C VAL A 77 -16.05 34.64 -20.94
N LYS A 78 -14.99 33.86 -21.14
CA LYS A 78 -15.07 32.60 -21.91
C LYS A 78 -16.05 31.63 -21.21
N PRO A 79 -16.93 30.93 -21.96
CA PRO A 79 -17.84 29.95 -21.37
C PRO A 79 -17.13 28.77 -20.69
N TYR A 80 -15.96 28.37 -21.20
CA TYR A 80 -15.14 27.29 -20.65
C TYR A 80 -13.67 27.73 -20.54
N LEU A 81 -12.94 27.14 -19.59
CA LEU A 81 -11.48 27.19 -19.60
C LEU A 81 -10.93 26.41 -20.79
N SER A 82 -9.85 26.90 -21.40
CA SER A 82 -9.10 26.14 -22.40
C SER A 82 -8.31 25.01 -21.75
N ILE A 83 -7.82 24.07 -22.56
CA ILE A 83 -6.95 22.98 -22.10
C ILE A 83 -5.68 23.55 -21.47
N GLU A 84 -5.08 24.57 -22.09
CA GLU A 84 -3.86 25.22 -21.61
C GLU A 84 -4.08 25.90 -20.26
N GLU A 85 -5.21 26.57 -20.07
CA GLU A 85 -5.59 27.22 -18.81
C GLU A 85 -5.77 26.17 -17.70
N ALA A 86 -6.49 25.08 -17.96
CA ALA A 86 -6.69 23.99 -17.00
C ALA A 86 -5.37 23.29 -16.65
N VAL A 87 -4.51 23.02 -17.64
CA VAL A 87 -3.18 22.43 -17.44
C VAL A 87 -2.27 23.38 -16.65
N ALA A 88 -2.34 24.69 -16.88
CA ALA A 88 -1.55 25.66 -16.12
C ALA A 88 -1.92 25.65 -14.62
N ILE A 89 -3.22 25.59 -14.30
CA ILE A 89 -3.70 25.43 -12.91
C ILE A 89 -3.17 24.13 -12.30
N ALA A 90 -3.26 23.03 -13.05
CA ALA A 90 -2.77 21.73 -12.60
C ALA A 90 -1.25 21.70 -12.38
N LYS A 91 -0.46 22.36 -13.24
CA LYS A 91 1.00 22.49 -13.08
C LYS A 91 1.35 23.24 -11.80
N ALA A 92 0.69 24.38 -11.55
CA ALA A 92 0.86 25.12 -10.30
C ALA A 92 0.51 24.25 -9.06
N GLY A 93 -0.55 23.43 -9.18
CA GLY A 93 -0.91 22.44 -8.16
C GLY A 93 0.19 21.42 -7.90
N LYS A 94 0.73 20.81 -8.95
CA LYS A 94 1.81 19.83 -8.85
C LYS A 94 3.05 20.43 -8.18
N GLU A 95 3.44 21.64 -8.58
CA GLU A 95 4.57 22.38 -7.99
C GLU A 95 4.34 22.67 -6.50
N ALA A 96 3.09 22.89 -6.08
CA ALA A 96 2.69 23.05 -4.69
C ALA A 96 2.48 21.72 -3.92
N GLY A 97 2.75 20.57 -4.55
CA GLY A 97 2.64 19.25 -3.92
C GLY A 97 1.21 18.66 -3.87
N CYS A 98 0.30 19.12 -4.73
CA CYS A 98 -1.02 18.51 -4.89
C CYS A 98 -0.93 17.13 -5.56
N HIS A 99 -1.93 16.29 -5.29
CA HIS A 99 -2.12 15.00 -5.95
C HIS A 99 -3.41 14.96 -6.78
N GLU A 100 -4.37 15.82 -6.45
CA GLU A 100 -5.69 15.86 -7.05
C GLU A 100 -5.88 17.08 -7.97
N ALA A 101 -6.47 16.82 -9.13
CA ALA A 101 -7.10 17.84 -9.97
C ALA A 101 -8.62 17.69 -9.87
N LEU A 102 -9.24 18.47 -8.99
CA LEU A 102 -10.69 18.45 -8.81
C LEU A 102 -11.36 19.33 -9.86
N PHE A 103 -12.01 18.69 -10.82
CA PHE A 103 -12.85 19.37 -11.79
C PHE A 103 -14.24 19.58 -11.23
N THR A 104 -14.72 20.80 -11.32
CA THR A 104 -16.13 21.14 -11.04
C THR A 104 -16.68 22.01 -12.15
N LEU A 105 -17.97 21.88 -12.39
CA LEU A 105 -18.68 22.61 -13.42
C LEU A 105 -20.16 22.63 -13.13
N GLY A 106 -20.88 23.59 -13.72
CA GLY A 106 -22.33 23.60 -13.66
C GLY A 106 -22.96 22.52 -14.54
N ASP A 107 -24.14 22.07 -14.15
CA ASP A 107 -24.91 21.06 -14.87
C ASP A 107 -25.37 21.58 -16.24
N LYS A 108 -24.92 20.87 -17.29
CA LYS A 108 -25.38 20.93 -18.69
C LYS A 108 -25.73 22.35 -19.20
N PRO A 109 -24.85 23.36 -19.04
CA PRO A 109 -25.11 24.75 -19.44
C PRO A 109 -25.48 24.89 -20.92
N GLU A 110 -24.99 23.98 -21.77
CA GLU A 110 -25.31 23.88 -23.19
C GLU A 110 -26.80 23.69 -23.47
N LEU A 111 -27.59 23.18 -22.53
CA LEU A 111 -29.05 23.05 -22.72
C LEU A 111 -29.78 24.37 -22.51
N ARG A 112 -29.19 25.32 -21.77
CA ARG A 112 -29.80 26.62 -21.46
C ARG A 112 -29.22 27.76 -22.28
N TYR A 113 -27.90 27.80 -22.45
CA TYR A 113 -27.20 28.95 -23.02
C TYR A 113 -26.67 28.64 -24.43
N ARG A 114 -27.08 29.44 -25.41
CA ARG A 114 -26.60 29.32 -26.81
C ARG A 114 -25.09 29.46 -26.91
N VAL A 115 -24.52 30.42 -26.18
CA VAL A 115 -23.06 30.66 -26.14
C VAL A 115 -22.27 29.45 -25.64
N ALA A 116 -22.82 28.64 -24.73
CA ALA A 116 -22.16 27.42 -24.29
C ALA A 116 -22.15 26.36 -25.41
N ARG A 117 -23.25 26.21 -26.17
CA ARG A 117 -23.30 25.31 -27.34
C ARG A 117 -22.35 25.74 -28.44
N GLU A 118 -22.35 27.02 -28.78
CA GLU A 118 -21.48 27.58 -29.82
C GLU A 118 -20.00 27.46 -29.46
N GLU A 119 -19.64 27.59 -28.19
CA GLU A 119 -18.27 27.35 -27.71
C GLU A 119 -17.91 25.87 -27.81
N LEU A 120 -18.75 24.95 -27.32
CA LEU A 120 -18.49 23.50 -27.44
C LEU A 120 -18.33 23.06 -28.89
N THR A 121 -19.18 23.56 -29.81
CA THR A 121 -19.03 23.28 -31.25
C THR A 121 -17.69 23.78 -31.79
N ARG A 122 -17.22 24.96 -31.37
CA ARG A 122 -15.88 25.47 -31.73
C ARG A 122 -14.75 24.62 -31.17
N LEU A 123 -14.94 24.09 -29.97
CA LEU A 123 -14.02 23.16 -29.33
C LEU A 123 -14.11 21.73 -29.90
N GLY A 124 -15.07 21.44 -30.79
CA GLY A 124 -15.25 20.11 -31.40
C GLY A 124 -16.00 19.10 -30.53
N HIS A 125 -16.77 19.57 -29.54
CA HIS A 125 -17.47 18.74 -28.56
C HIS A 125 -19.00 18.88 -28.62
N GLU A 126 -19.69 17.77 -28.38
CA GLU A 126 -21.16 17.71 -28.35
C GLU A 126 -21.75 18.09 -26.99
N SER A 127 -20.98 17.95 -25.92
CA SER A 127 -21.42 18.18 -24.54
C SER A 127 -20.29 18.70 -23.65
N SER A 128 -20.67 19.35 -22.55
CA SER A 128 -19.71 19.76 -21.50
C SER A 128 -18.90 18.58 -20.97
N LEU A 129 -19.52 17.39 -20.87
CA LEU A 129 -18.89 16.18 -20.35
C LEU A 129 -17.88 15.58 -21.32
N SER A 130 -18.14 15.65 -22.63
CA SER A 130 -17.17 15.22 -23.64
C SER A 130 -15.92 16.12 -23.64
N TYR A 131 -16.08 17.43 -23.46
CA TYR A 131 -14.95 18.34 -23.31
C TYR A 131 -14.19 18.12 -22.01
N LEU A 132 -14.91 17.92 -20.89
CA LEU A 132 -14.30 17.57 -19.61
C LEU A 132 -13.40 16.33 -19.72
N ALA A 133 -13.83 15.30 -20.46
CA ALA A 133 -13.04 14.09 -20.62
C ALA A 133 -11.73 14.34 -21.38
N GLU A 134 -11.71 15.27 -22.34
CA GLU A 134 -10.50 15.70 -23.04
C GLU A 134 -9.58 16.52 -22.11
N VAL A 135 -10.12 17.51 -21.42
CA VAL A 135 -9.34 18.36 -20.51
C VAL A 135 -8.76 17.56 -19.34
N ALA A 136 -9.55 16.67 -18.73
CA ALA A 136 -9.08 15.81 -17.63
C ALA A 136 -7.94 14.89 -18.08
N ARG A 137 -8.02 14.34 -19.31
CA ARG A 137 -6.94 13.56 -19.90
C ARG A 137 -5.69 14.39 -20.11
N ALA A 138 -5.81 15.58 -20.69
CA ALA A 138 -4.68 16.47 -20.91
C ALA A 138 -4.00 16.86 -19.58
N VAL A 139 -4.79 17.16 -18.54
CA VAL A 139 -4.27 17.43 -17.19
C VAL A 139 -3.52 16.22 -16.64
N PHE A 140 -4.09 15.03 -16.71
CA PHE A 140 -3.44 13.80 -16.24
C PHE A 140 -2.13 13.52 -17.01
N GLU A 141 -2.15 13.55 -18.34
CA GLU A 141 -1.00 13.22 -19.18
C GLU A 141 0.13 14.24 -19.05
N GLN A 142 -0.19 15.54 -18.93
CA GLN A 142 0.82 16.60 -18.90
C GLN A 142 1.34 16.92 -17.49
N THR A 143 0.57 16.61 -16.43
CA THR A 143 0.96 16.94 -15.05
C THR A 143 1.12 15.72 -14.16
N GLY A 144 0.41 14.63 -14.44
CA GLY A 144 0.34 13.47 -13.57
C GLY A 144 -0.55 13.66 -12.33
N LEU A 145 -1.22 14.81 -12.17
CA LEU A 145 -2.28 14.95 -11.16
C LEU A 145 -3.44 14.03 -11.49
N LEU A 146 -4.03 13.42 -10.47
CA LEU A 146 -5.13 12.48 -10.61
C LEU A 146 -6.46 13.24 -10.73
N PRO A 147 -7.19 13.12 -11.84
CA PRO A 147 -8.48 13.82 -11.97
C PRO A 147 -9.55 13.19 -11.06
N HIS A 148 -10.25 14.07 -10.35
CA HIS A 148 -11.51 13.80 -9.67
C HIS A 148 -12.55 14.73 -10.28
N VAL A 149 -13.64 14.17 -10.81
CA VAL A 149 -14.61 14.96 -11.60
C VAL A 149 -15.97 15.02 -10.91
N ASN A 150 -16.47 16.24 -10.67
CA ASN A 150 -17.80 16.48 -10.11
C ASN A 150 -18.65 17.30 -11.09
N PRO A 151 -19.14 16.69 -12.19
CA PRO A 151 -19.73 17.44 -13.29
C PRO A 151 -21.26 17.54 -13.26
N GLY A 152 -21.90 17.06 -12.19
CA GLY A 152 -23.35 17.02 -12.09
C GLY A 152 -23.95 15.72 -12.62
N ILE A 153 -25.16 15.78 -13.21
CA ILE A 153 -25.88 14.60 -13.69
C ILE A 153 -25.19 13.96 -14.88
N MET A 154 -24.88 12.67 -14.74
CA MET A 154 -24.21 11.84 -15.74
C MET A 154 -25.09 10.67 -16.15
N SER A 155 -25.12 10.37 -17.45
CA SER A 155 -25.66 9.12 -17.98
C SER A 155 -24.68 7.95 -17.80
N GLU A 156 -25.13 6.73 -18.09
CA GLU A 156 -24.28 5.54 -18.10
C GLU A 156 -23.04 5.70 -19.00
N LEU A 157 -23.22 6.30 -20.20
CA LEU A 157 -22.13 6.53 -21.15
C LEU A 157 -21.15 7.60 -20.65
N ASP A 158 -21.67 8.64 -20.00
CA ASP A 158 -20.83 9.69 -19.42
C ASP A 158 -19.93 9.15 -18.31
N LEU A 159 -20.50 8.36 -17.40
CA LEU A 159 -19.78 7.69 -16.30
C LEU A 159 -18.65 6.80 -16.84
N ALA A 160 -18.96 5.97 -17.85
CA ALA A 160 -18.01 5.07 -18.48
C ALA A 160 -16.89 5.80 -19.24
N MET A 161 -17.21 6.93 -19.88
CA MET A 161 -16.24 7.80 -20.55
C MET A 161 -15.30 8.45 -19.53
N LEU A 162 -15.84 9.05 -18.48
CA LEU A 162 -15.07 9.76 -17.46
C LEU A 162 -14.23 8.80 -16.61
N ARG A 163 -14.65 7.54 -16.43
CA ARG A 163 -13.90 6.51 -15.70
C ARG A 163 -12.52 6.26 -16.32
N LYS A 164 -12.38 6.45 -17.63
CA LYS A 164 -11.10 6.26 -18.35
C LYS A 164 -10.07 7.35 -18.05
N VAL A 165 -10.48 8.45 -17.45
CA VAL A 165 -9.67 9.66 -17.25
C VAL A 165 -9.72 10.21 -15.82
N SER A 166 -10.46 9.58 -14.91
CA SER A 166 -10.60 10.02 -13.52
C SER A 166 -10.51 8.84 -12.55
N VAL A 167 -9.92 9.07 -11.38
CA VAL A 167 -9.83 8.05 -10.31
C VAL A 167 -11.02 8.09 -9.37
N SER A 168 -11.82 9.15 -9.46
CA SER A 168 -13.02 9.39 -8.67
C SER A 168 -13.99 10.26 -9.46
N GLN A 169 -15.28 10.02 -9.28
CA GLN A 169 -16.35 10.86 -9.80
C GLN A 169 -17.29 11.26 -8.66
N GLY A 170 -18.10 12.30 -8.84
CA GLY A 170 -18.97 12.71 -7.74
C GLY A 170 -20.14 13.59 -8.11
N ILE A 171 -21.14 13.53 -7.24
CA ILE A 171 -22.25 14.47 -7.21
C ILE A 171 -22.83 14.51 -5.79
N MET A 172 -23.03 15.70 -5.22
CA MET A 172 -23.74 15.86 -3.95
C MET A 172 -25.20 15.44 -4.13
N LEU A 173 -25.75 14.55 -3.31
CA LEU A 173 -27.21 14.31 -3.29
C LEU A 173 -27.96 15.57 -2.82
N GLU A 174 -27.37 16.29 -1.86
CA GLU A 174 -27.92 17.47 -1.17
C GLU A 174 -29.13 17.15 -0.29
N SER A 175 -30.21 16.60 -0.87
CA SER A 175 -31.43 16.20 -0.17
C SER A 175 -32.15 15.09 -0.95
N ALA A 176 -32.88 14.23 -0.23
CA ALA A 176 -33.78 13.23 -0.82
C ALA A 176 -35.22 13.73 -1.00
N SER A 177 -35.52 14.98 -0.63
CA SER A 177 -36.88 15.53 -0.59
C SER A 177 -37.25 16.36 -1.81
N ASP A 178 -38.31 15.96 -2.51
CA ASP A 178 -38.90 16.72 -3.62
C ASP A 178 -39.49 18.08 -3.17
N ARG A 179 -39.73 18.25 -1.85
CA ARG A 179 -40.28 19.50 -1.30
C ARG A 179 -39.37 20.70 -1.59
N LEU A 180 -38.06 20.49 -1.63
CA LEU A 180 -37.09 21.56 -1.92
C LEU A 180 -37.16 22.04 -3.38
N CYS A 181 -37.71 21.23 -4.28
CA CYS A 181 -37.96 21.57 -5.67
C CYS A 181 -39.29 22.31 -5.88
N ALA A 182 -40.16 22.40 -4.87
CA ALA A 182 -41.44 23.11 -4.95
C ALA A 182 -41.23 24.63 -5.02
N LYS A 183 -42.25 25.36 -5.52
CA LYS A 183 -42.18 26.83 -5.64
C LYS A 183 -41.82 27.48 -4.30
N GLY A 184 -40.76 28.31 -4.31
CA GLY A 184 -40.21 28.95 -3.13
C GLY A 184 -39.09 28.16 -2.44
N GLY A 185 -38.92 26.88 -2.76
CA GLY A 185 -37.81 26.05 -2.29
C GLY A 185 -36.47 26.38 -2.98
N PRO A 186 -35.34 25.93 -2.40
CA PRO A 186 -34.00 26.28 -2.86
C PRO A 186 -33.65 25.72 -4.24
N HIS A 187 -34.33 24.66 -4.67
CA HIS A 187 -34.10 23.97 -5.94
C HIS A 187 -35.19 24.25 -6.97
N PHE A 188 -36.12 25.16 -6.68
CA PHE A 188 -37.18 25.51 -7.62
C PHE A 188 -36.61 26.05 -8.94
N GLY A 189 -36.97 25.40 -10.05
CA GLY A 189 -36.45 25.74 -11.39
C GLY A 189 -35.10 25.08 -11.74
N SER A 190 -34.59 24.18 -10.91
CA SER A 190 -33.34 23.43 -11.12
C SER A 190 -33.65 21.94 -11.40
N PRO A 191 -33.85 21.54 -12.67
CA PRO A 191 -34.24 20.17 -13.01
C PRO A 191 -33.20 19.11 -12.62
N ASP A 192 -31.90 19.46 -12.55
CA ASP A 192 -30.85 18.50 -12.16
C ASP A 192 -30.71 18.35 -10.64
N LYS A 193 -31.52 19.09 -9.87
CA LYS A 193 -31.62 18.98 -8.42
C LYS A 193 -32.75 18.05 -7.95
N VAL A 194 -33.52 17.47 -8.87
CA VAL A 194 -34.53 16.46 -8.53
C VAL A 194 -33.84 15.24 -7.88
N PRO A 195 -34.20 14.85 -6.64
CA PRO A 195 -33.54 13.77 -5.92
C PRO A 195 -33.44 12.46 -6.68
N ALA A 196 -34.53 12.03 -7.32
CA ALA A 196 -34.57 10.76 -8.06
C ALA A 196 -33.53 10.71 -9.20
N VAL A 197 -33.29 11.84 -9.87
CA VAL A 197 -32.31 11.92 -10.97
C VAL A 197 -30.88 11.80 -10.42
N ARG A 198 -30.58 12.46 -9.30
CA ARG A 198 -29.27 12.39 -8.65
C ARG A 198 -28.98 11.00 -8.09
N LEU A 199 -29.96 10.40 -7.41
CA LEU A 199 -29.88 9.02 -6.92
C LEU A 199 -29.64 8.02 -8.05
N GLN A 200 -30.26 8.23 -9.21
CA GLN A 200 -30.03 7.37 -10.38
C GLN A 200 -28.60 7.47 -10.90
N THR A 201 -28.00 8.67 -11.00
CA THR A 201 -26.59 8.81 -11.38
C THR A 201 -25.66 8.11 -10.38
N ILE A 202 -25.90 8.29 -9.08
CA ILE A 202 -25.11 7.63 -8.01
C ILE A 202 -25.22 6.10 -8.15
N LYS A 203 -26.44 5.59 -8.29
CA LYS A 203 -26.69 4.14 -8.49
C LYS A 203 -25.92 3.60 -9.70
N THR A 204 -26.02 4.25 -10.86
CA THR A 204 -25.35 3.81 -12.08
C THR A 204 -23.82 3.84 -11.95
N ALA A 205 -23.26 4.79 -11.18
CA ALA A 205 -21.84 4.77 -10.87
C ALA A 205 -21.44 3.54 -10.04
N GLY A 206 -22.29 3.13 -9.10
CA GLY A 206 -22.12 1.89 -8.33
C GLY A 206 -22.21 0.62 -9.16
N GLU A 207 -23.16 0.56 -10.10
CA GLU A 207 -23.28 -0.54 -11.08
C GLU A 207 -22.02 -0.68 -11.96
N GLN A 208 -21.29 0.41 -12.21
CA GLN A 208 -20.03 0.43 -12.95
C GLN A 208 -18.75 0.36 -12.07
N ALA A 209 -18.90 0.12 -10.76
CA ALA A 209 -17.80 0.06 -9.79
C ALA A 209 -16.88 1.30 -9.83
N ILE A 210 -17.44 2.51 -9.93
CA ILE A 210 -16.71 3.78 -9.91
C ILE A 210 -16.62 4.30 -8.47
N PRO A 211 -15.41 4.59 -7.93
CA PRO A 211 -15.27 5.31 -6.67
C PRO A 211 -15.99 6.64 -6.74
N PHE A 212 -16.95 6.84 -5.84
CA PHE A 212 -17.91 7.92 -5.98
C PHE A 212 -18.03 8.76 -4.73
N THR A 213 -18.04 10.08 -4.90
CA THR A 213 -18.20 11.05 -3.81
C THR A 213 -19.61 11.63 -3.82
N SER A 214 -20.26 11.64 -2.65
CA SER A 214 -21.58 12.22 -2.49
C SER A 214 -21.76 12.76 -1.08
N GLY A 215 -22.94 13.27 -0.78
CA GLY A 215 -23.21 13.90 0.49
C GLY A 215 -24.46 14.75 0.49
N ILE A 216 -24.69 15.41 1.61
CA ILE A 216 -25.86 16.26 1.86
C ILE A 216 -25.43 17.70 2.14
N LEU A 217 -26.31 18.63 1.81
CA LEU A 217 -26.16 20.06 2.09
C LEU A 217 -27.19 20.42 3.16
N ILE A 218 -26.72 20.96 4.29
CA ILE A 218 -27.59 21.30 5.41
C ILE A 218 -27.81 22.81 5.54
N GLY A 219 -29.00 23.21 5.98
CA GLY A 219 -29.41 24.59 6.18
C GLY A 219 -30.01 25.26 4.95
N ILE A 220 -30.40 24.50 3.93
CA ILE A 220 -31.07 25.04 2.73
C ILE A 220 -32.61 25.00 2.83
N GLY A 221 -33.14 24.56 3.96
CA GLY A 221 -34.57 24.49 4.23
C GLY A 221 -35.09 23.06 4.41
N GLU A 222 -34.21 22.07 4.38
CA GLU A 222 -34.48 20.67 4.74
C GLU A 222 -34.67 20.47 6.24
N THR A 223 -35.42 19.44 6.61
CA THR A 223 -35.64 19.01 8.00
C THR A 223 -34.64 17.91 8.39
N ARG A 224 -34.48 17.67 9.70
CA ARG A 224 -33.66 16.54 10.20
C ARG A 224 -34.14 15.17 9.70
N ALA A 225 -35.46 14.98 9.55
CA ALA A 225 -36.03 13.77 8.96
C ALA A 225 -35.55 13.59 7.50
N GLU A 226 -35.64 14.65 6.69
CA GLU A 226 -35.19 14.61 5.28
C GLU A 226 -33.67 14.41 5.15
N ARG A 227 -32.87 14.89 6.13
CA ARG A 227 -31.43 14.57 6.19
C ARG A 227 -31.20 13.09 6.47
N ILE A 228 -31.93 12.50 7.40
CA ILE A 228 -31.87 11.07 7.69
C ILE A 228 -32.29 10.27 6.45
N ASP A 229 -33.34 10.66 5.75
CA ASP A 229 -33.76 9.99 4.51
C ASP A 229 -32.69 10.03 3.43
N ALA A 230 -32.03 11.17 3.25
CA ALA A 230 -30.92 11.29 2.31
C ALA A 230 -29.72 10.42 2.69
N LEU A 231 -29.35 10.39 3.97
CA LEU A 231 -28.27 9.53 4.48
C LEU A 231 -28.61 8.05 4.34
N LEU A 232 -29.85 7.65 4.63
CA LEU A 232 -30.33 6.27 4.45
C LEU A 232 -30.36 5.87 2.96
N ALA A 233 -30.76 6.77 2.06
CA ALA A 233 -30.73 6.51 0.62
C ALA A 233 -29.30 6.30 0.11
N LEU A 234 -28.34 7.13 0.55
CA LEU A 234 -26.92 6.94 0.23
C LEU A 234 -26.36 5.65 0.84
N ARG A 235 -26.74 5.33 2.08
CA ARG A 235 -26.36 4.07 2.73
C ARG A 235 -26.84 2.87 1.93
N ASP A 236 -28.11 2.84 1.53
CA ASP A 236 -28.67 1.71 0.77
C ASP A 236 -27.94 1.52 -0.58
N LEU A 237 -27.55 2.60 -1.26
CA LEU A 237 -26.74 2.54 -2.47
C LEU A 237 -25.31 2.03 -2.20
N ASN A 238 -24.71 2.44 -1.07
CA ASN A 238 -23.41 1.92 -0.68
C ASN A 238 -23.48 0.44 -0.25
N ASP A 239 -24.54 0.02 0.42
CA ASP A 239 -24.74 -1.38 0.81
C ASP A 239 -24.91 -2.28 -0.43
N ALA A 240 -25.56 -1.77 -1.47
CA ALA A 240 -25.76 -2.50 -2.72
C ALA A 240 -24.47 -2.62 -3.56
N HIS A 241 -23.59 -1.62 -3.56
CA HIS A 241 -22.50 -1.52 -4.54
C HIS A 241 -21.10 -1.30 -3.95
N GLY A 242 -20.98 -0.81 -2.72
CA GLY A 242 -19.73 -0.50 -2.00
C GLY A 242 -18.91 0.63 -2.62
N HIS A 243 -19.53 1.47 -3.44
CA HIS A 243 -18.85 2.41 -4.34
C HIS A 243 -18.70 3.82 -3.76
N LEU A 244 -19.50 4.18 -2.73
CA LEU A 244 -19.37 5.48 -2.09
C LEU A 244 -18.10 5.48 -1.24
N GLN A 245 -17.15 6.34 -1.58
CA GLN A 245 -15.91 6.45 -0.83
C GLN A 245 -15.97 7.50 0.26
N GLU A 246 -16.88 8.46 0.17
CA GLU A 246 -17.10 9.49 1.19
C GLU A 246 -18.55 9.99 1.23
N ILE A 247 -18.97 10.42 2.41
CA ILE A 247 -20.21 11.16 2.67
C ILE A 247 -19.84 12.56 3.19
N ILE A 248 -20.12 13.57 2.37
CA ILE A 248 -19.87 14.97 2.69
C ILE A 248 -21.07 15.53 3.46
N VAL A 249 -20.83 16.09 4.64
CA VAL A 249 -21.82 16.88 5.39
C VAL A 249 -21.41 18.34 5.34
N GLN A 250 -21.92 19.04 4.33
CA GLN A 250 -21.60 20.44 4.08
C GLN A 250 -22.68 21.36 4.64
N ASN A 251 -22.30 22.38 5.41
CA ASN A 251 -23.21 23.41 5.87
C ASN A 251 -23.37 24.54 4.85
N PHE A 252 -24.60 25.02 4.68
CA PHE A 252 -24.92 26.20 3.92
C PHE A 252 -24.36 27.45 4.62
N ARG A 253 -23.82 28.37 3.80
CA ARG A 253 -23.47 29.73 4.20
C ARG A 253 -24.31 30.71 3.39
N PRO A 254 -25.06 31.62 4.04
CA PRO A 254 -25.79 32.68 3.35
C PRO A 254 -24.82 33.59 2.61
N LYS A 255 -25.17 33.92 1.36
CA LYS A 255 -24.29 34.67 0.45
C LYS A 255 -25.05 35.82 -0.18
N VAL A 256 -24.44 37.01 -0.14
CA VAL A 256 -24.95 38.21 -0.80
C VAL A 256 -25.11 37.95 -2.30
N GLY A 257 -26.23 38.42 -2.88
CA GLY A 257 -26.53 38.25 -4.29
C GLY A 257 -27.22 36.91 -4.63
N THR A 258 -27.49 36.07 -3.64
CA THR A 258 -28.31 34.86 -3.81
C THR A 258 -29.75 35.10 -3.33
N ARG A 259 -30.71 34.27 -3.78
CA ARG A 259 -32.10 34.34 -3.29
C ARG A 259 -32.25 33.90 -1.84
N MET A 260 -31.22 33.28 -1.28
CA MET A 260 -31.15 32.83 0.12
C MET A 260 -30.14 33.66 0.94
N ALA A 261 -29.83 34.89 0.52
CA ALA A 261 -28.91 35.76 1.25
C ALA A 261 -29.34 36.00 2.71
N ASP A 262 -30.66 36.05 2.96
CA ASP A 262 -31.24 36.30 4.28
C ASP A 262 -31.69 35.02 5.00
N ALA A 263 -31.46 33.84 4.40
CA ALA A 263 -31.78 32.57 5.05
C ALA A 263 -30.80 32.31 6.22
N PRO A 264 -31.23 31.72 7.34
CA PRO A 264 -30.33 31.42 8.44
C PRO A 264 -29.36 30.29 8.06
N ALA A 265 -28.09 30.45 8.43
CA ALA A 265 -27.12 29.36 8.43
C ALA A 265 -27.51 28.31 9.50
N PRO A 266 -27.21 27.02 9.31
CA PRO A 266 -27.39 26.03 10.37
C PRO A 266 -26.46 26.37 11.55
N SER A 267 -26.93 26.11 12.77
CA SER A 267 -26.10 26.29 13.96
C SER A 267 -24.95 25.28 13.99
N VAL A 268 -23.91 25.57 14.78
CA VAL A 268 -22.81 24.62 14.96
C VAL A 268 -23.33 23.29 15.51
N ASP A 269 -24.23 23.32 16.49
CA ASP A 269 -24.78 22.08 17.08
C ASP A 269 -25.61 21.28 16.07
N ASP A 270 -26.32 21.93 15.15
CA ASP A 270 -27.07 21.26 14.09
C ASP A 270 -26.13 20.62 13.04
N HIS A 271 -24.99 21.25 12.76
CA HIS A 271 -23.93 20.66 11.93
C HIS A 271 -23.30 19.44 12.60
N LEU A 272 -22.91 19.57 13.87
CA LEU A 272 -22.31 18.48 14.65
C LEU A 272 -23.26 17.30 14.81
N TRP A 273 -24.55 17.57 15.08
CA TRP A 273 -25.59 16.53 15.11
C TRP A 273 -25.64 15.78 13.78
N THR A 274 -25.65 16.49 12.65
CA THR A 274 -25.77 15.84 11.33
C THR A 274 -24.54 14.98 11.01
N ILE A 275 -23.33 15.45 11.34
CA ILE A 275 -22.10 14.66 11.16
C ILE A 275 -22.17 13.38 12.00
N ALA A 276 -22.56 13.50 13.27
CA ALA A 276 -22.62 12.37 14.17
C ALA A 276 -23.70 11.36 13.75
N VAL A 277 -24.86 11.84 13.29
CA VAL A 277 -25.91 11.01 12.68
C VAL A 277 -25.40 10.27 11.45
N ALA A 278 -24.66 10.94 10.56
CA ALA A 278 -24.03 10.26 9.42
C ALA A 278 -23.08 9.13 9.88
N ARG A 279 -22.22 9.38 10.87
CA ARG A 279 -21.29 8.37 11.41
C ARG A 279 -22.01 7.15 12.02
N VAL A 280 -23.15 7.34 12.67
CA VAL A 280 -23.89 6.20 13.29
C VAL A 280 -24.82 5.49 12.32
N ILE A 281 -25.26 6.15 11.23
CA ILE A 281 -26.08 5.52 10.18
C ILE A 281 -25.25 4.56 9.33
N PHE A 282 -24.02 4.94 8.99
CA PHE A 282 -23.11 4.16 8.16
C PHE A 282 -22.24 3.19 8.98
N GLU A 283 -21.60 2.25 8.30
CA GLU A 283 -20.60 1.38 8.92
C GLU A 283 -19.41 2.20 9.44
N PRO A 284 -18.71 1.74 10.51
CA PRO A 284 -17.60 2.46 11.11
C PRO A 284 -16.53 2.90 10.10
N GLU A 285 -16.29 2.13 9.03
CA GLU A 285 -15.28 2.37 8.00
C GLU A 285 -15.65 3.44 6.97
N MET A 286 -16.91 3.89 6.90
CA MET A 286 -17.33 4.91 5.92
C MET A 286 -16.60 6.22 6.18
N ASN A 287 -16.08 6.87 5.13
CA ASN A 287 -15.44 8.16 5.32
C ASN A 287 -16.49 9.26 5.43
N ILE A 288 -16.48 9.97 6.56
CA ILE A 288 -17.35 11.13 6.80
C ILE A 288 -16.51 12.39 6.75
N GLN A 289 -16.91 13.31 5.89
CA GLN A 289 -16.17 14.53 5.59
C GLN A 289 -16.99 15.77 5.92
N ALA A 290 -16.35 16.80 6.46
CA ALA A 290 -16.92 18.15 6.54
C ALA A 290 -15.87 19.19 6.10
N PRO A 291 -16.21 20.17 5.23
CA PRO A 291 -15.27 21.19 4.79
C PRO A 291 -14.74 22.04 5.96
N PRO A 292 -13.41 22.14 6.15
CA PRO A 292 -12.85 22.79 7.33
C PRO A 292 -12.97 24.32 7.31
N ASN A 293 -13.05 24.92 6.11
CA ASN A 293 -13.19 26.37 5.92
C ASN A 293 -14.57 26.91 6.33
N LEU A 294 -15.60 26.05 6.36
CA LEU A 294 -16.97 26.50 6.63
C LEU A 294 -17.32 26.57 8.12
N SER A 295 -16.50 25.98 9.00
CA SER A 295 -16.68 26.01 10.46
C SER A 295 -15.33 26.16 11.22
N PRO A 296 -14.53 27.21 10.94
CA PRO A 296 -13.14 27.31 11.40
C PRO A 296 -13.01 27.42 12.93
N ALA A 297 -14.03 27.95 13.62
CA ALA A 297 -14.04 28.05 15.08
C ALA A 297 -14.39 26.71 15.78
N ALA A 298 -14.81 25.68 15.03
CA ALA A 298 -15.33 24.43 15.58
C ALA A 298 -14.55 23.19 15.13
N LEU A 299 -13.35 23.33 14.54
CA LEU A 299 -12.59 22.20 13.98
C LEU A 299 -12.46 21.01 14.95
N GLY A 300 -12.05 21.25 16.20
CA GLY A 300 -11.94 20.18 17.20
C GLY A 300 -13.28 19.51 17.53
N ARG A 301 -14.38 20.26 17.54
CA ARG A 301 -15.74 19.73 17.76
C ARG A 301 -16.23 18.92 16.56
N VAL A 302 -15.90 19.35 15.35
CA VAL A 302 -16.20 18.62 14.10
C VAL A 302 -15.50 17.26 14.09
N VAL A 303 -14.24 17.20 14.54
CA VAL A 303 -13.56 15.91 14.80
C VAL A 303 -14.31 15.13 15.89
N ALA A 304 -14.66 15.73 17.02
CA ALA A 304 -15.44 15.04 18.04
C ALA A 304 -16.80 14.50 17.52
N ALA A 305 -17.39 15.12 16.50
CA ALA A 305 -18.63 14.66 15.89
C ALA A 305 -18.50 13.43 14.98
N GLY A 306 -17.28 12.96 14.68
CA GLY A 306 -17.10 11.70 13.97
C GLY A 306 -16.54 11.79 12.55
N ILE A 307 -16.08 12.97 12.09
CA ILE A 307 -15.35 13.04 10.80
C ILE A 307 -14.04 12.25 10.88
N ASN A 308 -13.60 11.73 9.73
CA ASN A 308 -12.25 11.19 9.58
C ASN A 308 -11.51 11.79 8.38
N ASP A 309 -12.13 12.76 7.69
CA ASP A 309 -11.54 13.44 6.55
C ASP A 309 -11.94 14.93 6.50
N TRP A 310 -10.99 15.79 6.15
CA TRP A 310 -11.22 17.22 5.94
C TRP A 310 -11.55 17.57 4.49
N GLY A 311 -11.51 16.60 3.57
CA GLY A 311 -11.75 16.81 2.15
C GLY A 311 -10.56 17.38 1.40
N GLY A 312 -10.86 17.91 0.22
CA GLY A 312 -9.87 18.53 -0.65
C GLY A 312 -9.45 19.93 -0.17
N VAL A 313 -8.19 20.11 0.24
CA VAL A 313 -7.62 21.40 0.65
C VAL A 313 -6.65 21.89 -0.41
N SER A 314 -6.78 23.15 -0.86
CA SER A 314 -5.90 23.70 -1.89
C SER A 314 -4.91 24.74 -1.33
N PRO A 315 -3.61 24.61 -1.62
CA PRO A 315 -2.63 25.66 -1.37
C PRO A 315 -2.55 26.71 -2.49
N VAL A 316 -3.22 26.49 -3.63
CA VAL A 316 -3.07 27.32 -4.85
C VAL A 316 -4.37 28.03 -5.22
N THR A 317 -5.47 27.28 -5.33
CA THR A 317 -6.74 27.79 -5.86
C THR A 317 -7.72 28.10 -4.73
N PRO A 318 -8.53 29.16 -4.82
CA PRO A 318 -9.57 29.43 -3.84
C PRO A 318 -10.66 28.35 -3.84
N ASP A 319 -11.52 28.35 -2.82
CA ASP A 319 -12.78 27.62 -2.89
C ASP A 319 -13.72 28.38 -3.84
N HIS A 320 -13.90 27.91 -5.08
CA HIS A 320 -14.78 28.59 -6.03
C HIS A 320 -16.27 28.43 -5.69
N VAL A 321 -16.63 27.49 -4.81
CA VAL A 321 -18.02 27.30 -4.35
C VAL A 321 -18.33 28.24 -3.19
N ASN A 322 -17.37 28.44 -2.28
CA ASN A 322 -17.47 29.35 -1.13
C ASN A 322 -16.27 30.32 -1.12
N PRO A 323 -16.17 31.25 -2.09
CA PRO A 323 -15.01 32.15 -2.22
C PRO A 323 -14.80 33.06 -1.01
N GLU A 324 -15.84 33.29 -0.20
CA GLU A 324 -15.79 34.04 1.05
C GLU A 324 -15.13 33.27 2.21
N ALA A 325 -14.94 31.95 2.07
CA ALA A 325 -14.38 31.07 3.09
C ALA A 325 -13.09 30.40 2.55
N PRO A 326 -11.91 31.06 2.69
CA PRO A 326 -10.66 30.54 2.16
C PRO A 326 -10.23 29.23 2.82
N TRP A 327 -9.46 28.41 2.11
CA TRP A 327 -8.89 27.18 2.64
C TRP A 327 -8.01 27.48 3.87
N PRO A 328 -8.13 26.70 4.96
CA PRO A 328 -7.25 26.87 6.11
C PRO A 328 -5.83 26.48 5.74
N HIS A 329 -4.85 27.19 6.30
CA HIS A 329 -3.45 26.81 6.15
C HIS A 329 -3.21 25.43 6.79
N LEU A 330 -2.44 24.56 6.12
CA LEU A 330 -2.23 23.17 6.56
C LEU A 330 -1.71 23.05 8.00
N ARG A 331 -0.83 23.96 8.44
CA ARG A 331 -0.36 24.00 9.84
C ARG A 331 -1.48 24.21 10.87
N LEU A 332 -2.51 25.00 10.54
CA LEU A 332 -3.67 25.20 11.42
C LEU A 332 -4.51 23.93 11.50
N LEU A 333 -4.70 23.25 10.35
CA LEU A 333 -5.42 21.99 10.28
C LEU A 333 -4.69 20.88 11.06
N GLU A 334 -3.38 20.81 10.92
CA GLU A 334 -2.52 19.88 11.65
C GLU A 334 -2.58 20.14 13.16
N ALA A 335 -2.47 21.40 13.59
CA ALA A 335 -2.59 21.79 15.00
C ALA A 335 -3.98 21.46 15.59
N ALA A 336 -5.06 21.77 14.85
CA ALA A 336 -6.42 21.48 15.27
C ALA A 336 -6.71 19.96 15.32
N THR A 337 -6.11 19.19 14.42
CA THR A 337 -6.21 17.72 14.44
C THR A 337 -5.45 17.16 15.64
N ARG A 338 -4.21 17.61 15.87
CA ARG A 338 -3.38 17.19 17.02
C ARG A 338 -3.98 17.55 18.37
N SER A 339 -4.64 18.69 18.51
CA SER A 339 -5.30 19.08 19.77
C SER A 339 -6.44 18.12 20.18
N THR A 340 -6.92 17.29 19.26
CA THR A 340 -7.91 16.24 19.52
C THR A 340 -7.29 14.86 19.76
N GLY A 341 -5.96 14.76 19.87
CA GLY A 341 -5.25 13.48 19.99
C GLY A 341 -5.22 12.68 18.68
N LYS A 342 -5.41 13.35 17.54
CA LYS A 342 -5.43 12.75 16.20
C LYS A 342 -4.24 13.22 15.38
N ARG A 343 -3.93 12.49 14.30
CA ARG A 343 -2.85 12.79 13.36
C ARG A 343 -3.42 13.09 11.98
N LEU A 344 -2.95 14.19 11.40
CA LEU A 344 -3.32 14.59 10.04
C LEU A 344 -2.48 13.81 9.03
N GLU A 345 -3.11 13.14 8.08
CA GLU A 345 -2.44 12.36 7.03
C GLU A 345 -2.92 12.78 5.63
N LYS A 346 -2.01 12.77 4.66
CA LYS A 346 -2.39 13.04 3.26
C LYS A 346 -3.08 11.80 2.68
N ARG A 347 -4.04 12.00 1.79
CA ARG A 347 -4.60 10.95 0.93
C ARG A 347 -4.58 11.35 -0.54
N LEU A 348 -4.74 10.35 -1.42
CA LEU A 348 -5.08 10.58 -2.82
C LEU A 348 -6.58 10.93 -2.96
N PRO A 349 -7.02 11.45 -4.13
CA PRO A 349 -8.45 11.62 -4.41
C PRO A 349 -9.25 10.32 -4.39
N ILE A 350 -8.58 9.17 -4.56
CA ILE A 350 -9.13 7.84 -4.30
C ILE A 350 -8.74 7.40 -2.89
N TYR A 351 -9.70 6.98 -2.07
CA TYR A 351 -9.44 6.58 -0.68
C TYR A 351 -8.60 5.30 -0.56
N PRO A 352 -7.83 5.13 0.53
CA PRO A 352 -6.96 3.96 0.73
C PRO A 352 -7.67 2.61 0.57
N SER A 353 -8.91 2.48 1.07
CA SER A 353 -9.72 1.25 0.94
C SER A 353 -9.99 0.87 -0.52
N PHE A 354 -10.12 1.85 -1.41
CA PHE A 354 -10.30 1.65 -2.85
C PHE A 354 -8.95 1.45 -3.56
N ALA A 355 -7.92 2.21 -3.17
CA ALA A 355 -6.57 2.09 -3.71
C ALA A 355 -5.92 0.73 -3.46
N ARG A 356 -6.31 0.01 -2.39
CA ARG A 356 -5.90 -1.38 -2.11
C ARG A 356 -6.50 -2.42 -3.06
N TYR A 357 -7.58 -2.09 -3.77
CA TYR A 357 -8.23 -2.97 -4.76
C TYR A 357 -8.37 -2.29 -6.11
N PRO A 358 -7.28 -1.75 -6.68
CA PRO A 358 -7.37 -0.76 -7.75
C PRO A 358 -7.94 -1.37 -9.04
N SER A 359 -7.72 -2.65 -9.32
CA SER A 359 -8.24 -3.33 -10.51
C SER A 359 -9.77 -3.45 -10.55
N ARG A 360 -10.45 -3.38 -9.40
CA ARG A 360 -11.92 -3.31 -9.34
C ARG A 360 -12.40 -1.89 -9.68
N TRP A 361 -11.71 -0.90 -9.16
CA TRP A 361 -12.20 0.46 -9.04
C TRP A 361 -11.73 1.41 -10.14
N LEU A 362 -10.59 1.12 -10.79
CA LEU A 362 -9.95 2.00 -11.75
C LEU A 362 -9.92 1.41 -13.15
N ASP A 363 -9.86 2.30 -14.14
CA ASP A 363 -9.44 1.92 -15.49
C ASP A 363 -7.97 1.53 -15.52
N ASN A 364 -7.62 0.56 -16.38
CA ASN A 364 -6.26 0.05 -16.54
C ASN A 364 -5.22 1.14 -16.81
N LYS A 365 -5.60 2.24 -17.48
CA LYS A 365 -4.70 3.36 -17.78
C LYS A 365 -4.28 4.14 -16.54
N LEU A 366 -5.07 4.09 -15.46
CA LEU A 366 -4.83 4.85 -14.23
C LEU A 366 -4.15 4.00 -13.14
N LEU A 367 -4.20 2.66 -13.25
CA LEU A 367 -3.66 1.73 -12.25
C LEU A 367 -2.23 2.04 -11.87
N LYS A 368 -1.33 2.15 -12.86
CA LYS A 368 0.08 2.42 -12.62
C LYS A 368 0.29 3.70 -11.84
N SER A 369 -0.41 4.76 -12.24
CA SER A 369 -0.31 6.06 -11.59
C SER A 369 -0.72 6.02 -10.11
N VAL A 370 -1.74 5.25 -9.74
CA VAL A 370 -2.12 5.10 -8.34
C VAL A 370 -1.14 4.19 -7.59
N LEU A 371 -0.79 3.03 -8.15
CA LEU A 371 0.11 2.05 -7.54
C LEU A 371 1.53 2.58 -7.30
N ASP A 372 2.04 3.44 -8.19
CA ASP A 372 3.34 4.08 -8.03
C ASP A 372 3.35 5.05 -6.84
N ARG A 373 2.19 5.54 -6.41
CA ARG A 373 2.04 6.60 -5.42
C ARG A 373 1.57 6.11 -4.06
N VAL A 374 1.22 4.82 -3.89
CA VAL A 374 0.70 4.32 -2.61
C VAL A 374 1.61 3.30 -1.90
N ASP A 375 1.49 3.26 -0.58
CA ASP A 375 2.01 2.19 0.27
C ASP A 375 1.05 0.98 0.32
N GLY A 376 1.35 -0.02 1.14
CA GLY A 376 0.59 -1.27 1.20
C GLY A 376 -0.78 -1.13 1.88
N ASP A 377 -1.02 -0.02 2.56
CA ASP A 377 -2.32 0.30 3.15
C ASP A 377 -3.16 1.22 2.25
N GLY A 378 -2.60 1.71 1.14
CA GLY A 378 -3.28 2.57 0.16
C GLY A 378 -3.09 4.07 0.40
N PHE A 379 -2.25 4.47 1.36
CA PHE A 379 -1.90 5.88 1.60
C PHE A 379 -0.79 6.34 0.66
N PRO A 380 -0.68 7.65 0.37
CA PRO A 380 0.43 8.19 -0.41
C PRO A 380 1.79 7.79 0.18
N ARG A 381 2.71 7.36 -0.68
CA ARG A 381 4.10 7.12 -0.29
C ARG A 381 4.71 8.42 0.25
N THR A 382 5.48 8.31 1.31
CA THR A 382 6.13 9.44 1.98
C THR A 382 7.62 9.56 1.66
N ASP A 383 8.14 8.62 0.86
CA ASP A 383 9.54 8.54 0.47
C ASP A 383 9.71 8.04 -0.97
N ASP A 384 10.88 8.36 -1.55
CA ASP A 384 11.32 7.92 -2.87
C ASP A 384 12.26 6.70 -2.80
N TRP A 385 12.31 6.01 -1.64
CA TRP A 385 13.17 4.85 -1.48
C TRP A 385 12.58 3.64 -2.20
N HIS A 386 13.45 2.90 -2.87
CA HIS A 386 13.11 1.65 -3.56
C HIS A 386 14.17 0.58 -3.28
N PRO A 387 13.77 -0.69 -3.11
CA PRO A 387 14.73 -1.77 -2.94
C PRO A 387 15.68 -1.89 -4.12
N GLY A 388 16.96 -2.12 -3.82
CA GLY A 388 17.99 -2.32 -4.84
C GLY A 388 18.49 -1.03 -5.52
N HIS A 389 17.93 0.13 -5.20
CA HIS A 389 18.39 1.42 -5.73
C HIS A 389 19.49 2.02 -4.84
N ILE A 390 20.55 2.56 -5.46
CA ILE A 390 21.60 3.32 -4.74
C ILE A 390 21.04 4.74 -4.50
N GLY A 391 20.42 4.95 -3.35
CA GLY A 391 19.90 6.24 -2.92
C GLY A 391 20.00 6.40 -1.40
N GLY A 392 19.82 7.62 -0.92
CA GLY A 392 19.77 7.88 0.53
C GLY A 392 18.55 7.22 1.17
N VAL A 393 18.69 6.77 2.42
CA VAL A 393 17.55 6.36 3.24
C VAL A 393 16.74 7.60 3.68
N PRO A 394 15.40 7.51 3.80
CA PRO A 394 14.54 8.68 4.05
C PRO A 394 14.79 9.35 5.40
N SER A 395 15.02 10.66 5.43
CA SER A 395 15.42 11.40 6.65
C SER A 395 14.32 11.49 7.73
N ARG A 396 13.05 11.42 7.35
CA ARG A 396 11.91 11.51 8.28
C ARG A 396 11.87 10.30 9.22
N GLU A 397 11.91 9.10 8.67
CA GLU A 397 11.92 7.84 9.40
C GLU A 397 13.19 7.70 10.26
N LEU A 398 14.34 8.21 9.76
CA LEU A 398 15.57 8.32 10.57
C LEU A 398 15.37 9.23 11.78
N GLY A 399 14.61 10.32 11.64
CA GLY A 399 14.29 11.23 12.73
C GLY A 399 13.50 10.55 13.85
N TRP A 400 12.57 9.66 13.52
CA TRP A 400 11.77 8.90 14.49
C TRP A 400 12.60 7.91 15.30
N LEU A 401 13.58 7.25 14.68
CA LEU A 401 14.47 6.32 15.39
C LEU A 401 15.45 7.06 16.32
N LYS A 402 15.86 8.29 15.97
CA LYS A 402 16.76 9.12 16.80
C LYS A 402 16.02 9.79 17.96
N SER A 403 14.79 10.21 17.73
CA SER A 403 13.95 10.89 18.71
C SER A 403 13.17 9.81 19.46
N ALA A 404 13.74 9.25 20.51
CA ALA A 404 13.06 8.22 21.30
C ALA A 404 12.19 8.87 22.40
N PRO A 405 10.89 9.12 22.19
CA PRO A 405 10.01 9.33 23.33
C PRO A 405 10.00 8.06 24.20
N PRO A 406 9.72 8.17 25.51
CA PRO A 406 9.45 7.01 26.37
C PRO A 406 8.38 6.11 25.72
N ILE A 407 8.43 4.79 25.94
CA ILE A 407 7.33 3.90 25.54
C ILE A 407 6.05 4.48 26.14
N ALA A 408 5.09 4.85 25.29
CA ALA A 408 3.77 5.20 25.77
C ALA A 408 3.14 3.95 26.38
N HIS A 409 3.22 3.83 27.71
CA HIS A 409 2.54 2.78 28.44
C HIS A 409 1.04 3.06 28.37
N GLY A 410 0.30 2.27 27.58
CA GLY A 410 -1.18 2.32 27.56
C GLY A 410 -1.89 2.26 26.21
N GLY A 411 -1.18 2.10 25.08
CA GLY A 411 -1.79 1.99 23.75
C GLY A 411 -2.06 0.54 23.29
N GLU A 412 -2.97 0.37 22.31
CA GLU A 412 -3.25 -0.95 21.72
C GLU A 412 -1.98 -1.60 21.14
N VAL A 413 -1.13 -0.83 20.45
CA VAL A 413 0.16 -1.33 19.91
C VAL A 413 1.06 -1.86 21.03
N ALA A 414 1.12 -1.17 22.18
CA ALA A 414 1.91 -1.63 23.33
C ALA A 414 1.38 -2.97 23.87
N SER A 415 0.07 -3.19 23.90
CA SER A 415 -0.51 -4.47 24.33
C SER A 415 -0.16 -5.62 23.37
N VAL A 416 -0.17 -5.34 22.06
CA VAL A 416 0.24 -6.30 21.02
C VAL A 416 1.73 -6.63 21.13
N ILE A 417 2.59 -5.62 21.34
CA ILE A 417 4.02 -5.82 21.58
C ILE A 417 4.26 -6.71 22.80
N ALA A 418 3.61 -6.40 23.93
CA ALA A 418 3.78 -7.17 25.17
C ALA A 418 3.35 -8.63 25.00
N LYS A 419 2.27 -8.87 24.23
CA LYS A 419 1.82 -10.21 23.86
C LYS A 419 2.88 -10.95 23.03
N ALA A 420 3.42 -10.30 22.00
CA ALA A 420 4.46 -10.88 21.16
C ALA A 420 5.77 -11.20 21.92
N GLN A 421 6.18 -10.33 22.86
CA GLN A 421 7.38 -10.53 23.68
C GLN A 421 7.25 -11.74 24.61
N ARG A 422 6.05 -12.06 25.10
CA ARG A 422 5.78 -13.30 25.85
C ARG A 422 5.79 -14.56 24.98
N GLY A 423 5.79 -14.40 23.67
CA GLY A 423 5.73 -15.50 22.71
C GLY A 423 4.31 -15.99 22.41
N ASP A 424 3.29 -15.24 22.82
CA ASP A 424 1.89 -15.55 22.52
C ASP A 424 1.60 -15.34 21.01
N GLU A 425 0.76 -16.18 20.42
CA GLU A 425 0.36 -16.01 19.00
C GLU A 425 -0.50 -14.74 18.82
N LEU A 426 -0.08 -13.87 17.92
CA LEU A 426 -0.85 -12.70 17.49
C LEU A 426 -1.94 -13.10 16.49
N SER A 427 -3.07 -12.41 16.52
CA SER A 427 -4.10 -12.50 15.50
C SER A 427 -3.71 -11.74 14.22
N GLU A 428 -4.38 -12.04 13.11
CA GLU A 428 -4.16 -11.36 11.83
C GLU A 428 -4.32 -9.83 11.95
N GLY A 429 -5.38 -9.37 12.62
CA GLY A 429 -5.64 -7.95 12.83
C GLY A 429 -4.59 -7.25 13.69
N GLU A 430 -4.07 -7.92 14.73
CA GLU A 430 -2.97 -7.40 15.55
C GLU A 430 -1.70 -7.22 14.71
N ILE A 431 -1.38 -8.16 13.82
CA ILE A 431 -0.20 -8.06 12.93
C ILE A 431 -0.37 -6.93 11.90
N VAL A 432 -1.55 -6.83 11.27
CA VAL A 432 -1.88 -5.75 10.33
C VAL A 432 -1.73 -4.38 11.03
N ARG A 433 -2.15 -4.27 12.29
CA ARG A 433 -2.00 -3.05 13.10
C ARG A 433 -0.53 -2.67 13.29
N LEU A 434 0.36 -3.63 13.54
CA LEU A 434 1.80 -3.36 13.62
C LEU A 434 2.37 -2.82 12.30
N PHE A 435 1.91 -3.33 11.14
CA PHE A 435 2.33 -2.82 9.83
C PHE A 435 1.79 -1.42 9.50
N ARG A 436 0.69 -1.01 10.13
CA ARG A 436 0.13 0.35 10.03
C ARG A 436 0.82 1.37 10.95
N ALA A 437 1.82 0.97 11.73
CA ALA A 437 2.45 1.86 12.69
C ALA A 437 3.25 3.00 12.02
N HIS A 438 3.15 4.19 12.61
CA HIS A 438 3.91 5.40 12.23
C HIS A 438 4.48 6.07 13.49
N GLU A 439 5.40 7.02 13.31
CA GLU A 439 5.91 7.88 14.39
C GLU A 439 6.33 7.08 15.65
N SER A 440 5.72 7.36 16.81
CA SER A 440 6.06 6.71 18.09
C SER A 440 5.80 5.20 18.09
N ASP A 441 4.76 4.75 17.39
CA ASP A 441 4.44 3.32 17.31
C ASP A 441 5.47 2.58 16.47
N PHE A 442 5.90 3.17 15.35
CA PHE A 442 6.98 2.64 14.53
C PHE A 442 8.26 2.48 15.35
N THR A 443 8.66 3.52 16.09
CA THR A 443 9.84 3.48 16.97
C THR A 443 9.69 2.44 18.08
N SER A 444 8.50 2.33 18.69
CA SER A 444 8.22 1.36 19.76
C SER A 444 8.33 -0.08 19.27
N ILE A 445 7.82 -0.38 18.08
CA ILE A 445 7.91 -1.70 17.46
C ILE A 445 9.37 -2.05 17.14
N CYS A 446 10.12 -1.14 16.53
CA CYS A 446 11.53 -1.38 16.19
C CYS A 446 12.36 -1.66 17.45
N ARG A 447 12.16 -0.86 18.51
CA ARG A 447 12.87 -1.04 19.77
C ARG A 447 12.50 -2.35 20.45
N ALA A 448 11.21 -2.68 20.55
CA ALA A 448 10.76 -3.92 21.16
C ALA A 448 11.28 -5.15 20.40
N ALA A 449 11.36 -5.08 19.06
CA ALA A 449 11.98 -6.11 18.25
C ALA A 449 13.48 -6.23 18.53
N ASP A 450 14.19 -5.12 18.71
CA ASP A 450 15.63 -5.16 19.02
C ASP A 450 15.93 -5.65 20.45
N GLU A 451 15.13 -5.23 21.44
CA GLU A 451 15.17 -5.74 22.81
C GLU A 451 14.94 -7.25 22.82
N LEU A 452 13.92 -7.73 22.09
CA LEU A 452 13.63 -9.15 21.96
C LEU A 452 14.80 -9.90 21.27
N ARG A 453 15.35 -9.34 20.18
CA ARG A 453 16.54 -9.91 19.53
C ARG A 453 17.71 -10.00 20.49
N SER A 454 17.98 -8.96 21.28
CA SER A 454 19.05 -8.96 22.27
C SER A 454 18.83 -10.06 23.32
N SER A 455 17.61 -10.23 23.82
CA SER A 455 17.29 -11.29 24.80
C SER A 455 17.43 -12.71 24.24
N VAL A 456 17.16 -12.92 22.95
CA VAL A 456 17.14 -14.24 22.31
C VAL A 456 18.48 -14.61 21.67
N ASN A 457 19.17 -13.64 21.07
CA ASN A 457 20.37 -13.86 20.25
C ASN A 457 21.63 -13.16 20.80
N GLY A 458 21.49 -12.29 21.80
CA GLY A 458 22.58 -11.45 22.31
C GLY A 458 23.03 -10.38 21.31
N ASP A 459 24.31 -9.99 21.43
CA ASP A 459 24.95 -8.99 20.56
C ASP A 459 25.55 -9.58 19.28
N VAL A 460 25.47 -10.90 19.09
CA VAL A 460 26.02 -11.57 17.92
C VAL A 460 25.15 -11.32 16.70
N VAL A 461 25.78 -10.84 15.63
CA VAL A 461 25.17 -10.74 14.30
C VAL A 461 25.97 -11.62 13.36
N SER A 462 25.28 -12.54 12.69
CA SER A 462 25.94 -13.49 11.81
C SER A 462 25.94 -13.08 10.34
N TYR A 463 26.81 -13.72 9.57
CA TYR A 463 26.79 -13.74 8.12
C TYR A 463 27.43 -15.04 7.63
N VAL A 464 27.15 -15.46 6.40
CA VAL A 464 27.75 -16.66 5.79
C VAL A 464 28.58 -16.28 4.57
N VAL A 465 29.73 -16.94 4.38
CA VAL A 465 30.49 -16.82 3.15
C VAL A 465 29.96 -17.88 2.19
N CYS A 466 29.24 -17.43 1.16
CA CYS A 466 28.58 -18.30 0.22
C CYS A 466 28.65 -17.77 -1.22
N ARG A 467 28.39 -18.67 -2.16
CA ARG A 467 28.22 -18.37 -3.58
C ARG A 467 26.86 -18.82 -4.05
N ASN A 468 26.15 -17.93 -4.76
CA ASN A 468 24.95 -18.32 -5.48
C ASN A 468 25.35 -18.92 -6.83
N ILE A 469 24.93 -20.16 -7.09
CA ILE A 469 25.13 -20.82 -8.38
C ILE A 469 23.76 -21.04 -9.00
N ASN A 470 23.41 -20.15 -9.92
CA ASN A 470 22.23 -20.34 -10.74
C ASN A 470 22.59 -21.24 -11.92
N TYR A 471 22.20 -22.52 -11.86
CA TYR A 471 22.63 -23.53 -12.83
C TYR A 471 21.87 -23.45 -14.17
N THR A 472 20.69 -22.82 -14.19
CA THR A 472 20.00 -22.44 -15.42
C THR A 472 19.06 -21.27 -15.17
N ASN A 473 18.87 -20.40 -16.16
CA ASN A 473 17.80 -19.40 -16.15
C ASN A 473 16.62 -19.81 -17.06
N ILE A 474 16.65 -20.97 -17.70
CA ILE A 474 15.58 -21.46 -18.58
C ILE A 474 14.42 -21.97 -17.70
N CYS A 475 13.21 -21.49 -17.94
CA CYS A 475 12.05 -21.86 -17.13
C CYS A 475 10.79 -22.04 -17.98
N SER A 476 10.01 -23.07 -17.65
CA SER A 476 8.70 -23.32 -18.23
C SER A 476 7.56 -22.49 -17.61
N PHE A 477 7.77 -21.88 -16.44
CA PHE A 477 6.74 -21.15 -15.68
C PHE A 477 6.73 -19.65 -16.02
N LYS A 478 5.55 -19.02 -15.92
CA LYS A 478 5.33 -17.60 -16.31
C LYS A 478 5.05 -16.68 -15.12
N CYS A 479 5.98 -16.63 -14.17
CA CYS A 479 5.87 -15.74 -13.01
C CYS A 479 5.89 -14.27 -13.42
N GLN A 480 4.93 -13.46 -12.94
CA GLN A 480 4.81 -12.07 -13.36
C GLN A 480 5.85 -11.14 -12.70
N PHE A 481 6.54 -11.57 -11.65
CA PHE A 481 7.58 -10.78 -10.97
C PHE A 481 9.02 -11.10 -11.43
N CYS A 482 9.22 -12.24 -12.10
CA CYS A 482 10.56 -12.77 -12.35
C CYS A 482 11.14 -12.16 -13.63
N ALA A 483 12.20 -11.35 -13.49
CA ALA A 483 13.00 -10.85 -14.62
C ALA A 483 14.12 -11.81 -15.05
N PHE A 484 14.45 -12.79 -14.19
CA PHE A 484 15.58 -13.70 -14.35
C PHE A 484 15.27 -14.87 -15.30
N SER A 485 14.12 -15.51 -15.13
CA SER A 485 13.72 -16.69 -15.91
C SER A 485 13.45 -16.36 -17.38
N LYS A 486 13.90 -17.24 -18.28
CA LYS A 486 13.72 -17.15 -19.73
C LYS A 486 12.83 -18.29 -20.24
N GLY A 487 11.72 -17.96 -20.87
CA GLY A 487 10.86 -18.88 -21.63
C GLY A 487 10.93 -18.59 -23.13
N LYS A 488 10.29 -19.42 -23.97
CA LYS A 488 10.26 -19.30 -25.45
C LYS A 488 9.78 -17.94 -26.00
N MET A 489 9.24 -17.05 -25.18
CA MET A 489 8.70 -15.74 -25.59
C MET A 489 9.32 -14.54 -24.85
N SER A 490 10.41 -14.72 -24.10
CA SER A 490 10.98 -13.67 -23.23
C SER A 490 12.38 -13.21 -23.66
N GLU A 491 12.62 -13.11 -24.98
CA GLU A 491 13.90 -12.65 -25.54
C GLU A 491 14.20 -11.16 -25.24
N ASN A 492 13.18 -10.39 -24.83
CA ASN A 492 13.30 -8.94 -24.58
C ASN A 492 13.75 -8.55 -23.15
N LEU A 493 13.95 -9.52 -22.24
CA LEU A 493 14.44 -9.26 -20.87
C LEU A 493 15.96 -9.49 -20.78
N ARG A 494 16.70 -8.69 -20.01
CA ARG A 494 18.19 -8.78 -19.88
C ARG A 494 18.72 -10.22 -19.68
N GLY A 495 19.70 -10.64 -20.49
CA GLY A 495 20.45 -11.90 -20.38
C GLY A 495 19.98 -13.02 -21.33
N ARG A 496 20.93 -13.83 -21.83
CA ARG A 496 20.65 -14.98 -22.72
C ARG A 496 20.21 -16.22 -21.92
N PRO A 497 19.38 -17.11 -22.50
CA PRO A 497 19.13 -18.41 -21.90
C PRO A 497 20.45 -19.20 -21.77
N TYR A 498 20.65 -19.88 -20.64
CA TYR A 498 21.80 -20.75 -20.41
C TYR A 498 21.42 -21.95 -19.53
N ASP A 499 22.20 -23.02 -19.69
CA ASP A 499 22.18 -24.23 -18.87
C ASP A 499 23.65 -24.58 -18.60
N LEU A 500 24.07 -24.57 -17.34
CA LEU A 500 25.46 -24.80 -16.98
C LEU A 500 25.79 -26.29 -17.06
N GLU A 501 26.93 -26.61 -17.65
CA GLU A 501 27.48 -27.95 -17.62
C GLU A 501 27.89 -28.34 -16.18
N MET A 502 27.81 -29.64 -15.84
CA MET A 502 28.13 -30.10 -14.48
C MET A 502 29.61 -29.85 -14.11
N SER A 503 30.51 -29.85 -15.11
CA SER A 503 31.91 -29.46 -14.92
C SER A 503 32.05 -27.99 -14.54
N GLU A 504 31.25 -27.10 -15.13
CA GLU A 504 31.25 -25.68 -14.77
C GLU A 504 30.65 -25.46 -13.37
N VAL A 505 29.59 -26.19 -13.02
CA VAL A 505 29.06 -26.19 -11.64
C VAL A 505 30.15 -26.60 -10.66
N ALA A 506 30.84 -27.72 -10.91
CA ALA A 506 31.94 -28.19 -10.08
C ALA A 506 33.07 -27.16 -9.95
N GLN A 507 33.47 -26.53 -11.06
CA GLN A 507 34.48 -25.47 -11.06
C GLN A 507 34.06 -24.29 -10.17
N ARG A 508 32.82 -23.79 -10.32
CA ARG A 508 32.32 -22.67 -9.52
C ARG A 508 32.25 -22.99 -8.02
N VAL A 509 31.99 -24.24 -7.66
CA VAL A 509 32.03 -24.75 -6.27
C VAL A 509 33.46 -24.72 -5.74
N THR A 510 34.44 -25.23 -6.50
CA THR A 510 35.86 -25.18 -6.12
C THR A 510 36.34 -23.74 -5.94
N GLU A 511 36.01 -22.85 -6.88
CA GLU A 511 36.33 -21.42 -6.76
C GLU A 511 35.73 -20.78 -5.51
N ALA A 512 34.50 -21.15 -5.14
CA ALA A 512 33.87 -20.65 -3.92
C ALA A 512 34.59 -21.14 -2.67
N TRP A 513 34.92 -22.44 -2.63
CA TRP A 513 35.68 -23.05 -1.54
C TRP A 513 37.07 -22.42 -1.38
N ASP A 514 37.78 -22.18 -2.48
CA ASP A 514 39.10 -21.54 -2.48
C ASP A 514 39.03 -20.08 -2.01
N ARG A 515 37.83 -19.47 -2.04
CA ARG A 515 37.56 -18.14 -1.50
C ARG A 515 36.98 -18.17 -0.08
N GLY A 516 37.05 -19.32 0.59
CA GLY A 516 36.62 -19.48 1.98
C GLY A 516 35.11 -19.67 2.16
N ALA A 517 34.36 -19.94 1.09
CA ALA A 517 32.94 -20.26 1.22
C ALA A 517 32.74 -21.58 1.96
N SER A 518 31.74 -21.59 2.85
CA SER A 518 31.26 -22.80 3.54
C SER A 518 29.95 -23.33 2.95
N GLU A 519 29.32 -22.56 2.06
CA GLU A 519 28.02 -22.83 1.48
C GLU A 519 28.01 -22.48 -0.02
N VAL A 520 27.37 -23.33 -0.81
CA VAL A 520 26.83 -22.96 -2.11
C VAL A 520 25.30 -22.99 -2.07
N CYS A 521 24.69 -21.89 -2.48
CA CYS A 521 23.24 -21.80 -2.63
C CYS A 521 22.91 -22.04 -4.11
N MET A 522 22.12 -23.05 -4.40
CA MET A 522 21.82 -23.46 -5.77
C MET A 522 20.33 -23.33 -6.10
N GLN A 523 20.05 -22.60 -7.17
CA GLN A 523 18.71 -22.34 -7.66
C GLN A 523 18.70 -22.32 -9.19
N GLY A 524 17.55 -22.57 -9.80
CA GLY A 524 17.43 -22.52 -11.25
C GLY A 524 16.01 -22.31 -11.72
N GLY A 525 15.87 -22.02 -13.01
CA GLY A 525 14.58 -22.14 -13.67
C GLY A 525 14.14 -23.60 -13.76
N ILE A 526 12.83 -23.84 -13.86
CA ILE A 526 12.29 -25.18 -14.10
C ILE A 526 12.43 -25.52 -15.58
N HIS A 527 13.60 -26.03 -15.94
CA HIS A 527 13.95 -26.37 -17.32
C HIS A 527 13.01 -27.49 -17.84
N PRO A 528 12.40 -27.36 -19.04
CA PRO A 528 11.41 -28.32 -19.55
C PRO A 528 11.91 -29.77 -19.64
N SER A 529 13.20 -29.96 -19.92
CA SER A 529 13.83 -31.28 -20.05
C SER A 529 14.39 -31.84 -18.74
N TYR A 530 14.37 -31.09 -17.64
CA TYR A 530 14.91 -31.58 -16.37
C TYR A 530 13.94 -32.56 -15.71
N THR A 531 14.49 -33.67 -15.23
CA THR A 531 13.82 -34.58 -14.31
C THR A 531 14.50 -34.54 -12.95
N GLY A 532 13.92 -35.23 -11.96
CA GLY A 532 14.53 -35.41 -10.64
C GLY A 532 15.99 -35.88 -10.68
N GLN A 533 16.36 -36.63 -11.72
CA GLN A 533 17.73 -37.12 -11.92
C GLN A 533 18.75 -35.99 -12.05
N LYS A 534 18.41 -34.90 -12.75
CA LYS A 534 19.34 -33.77 -12.93
C LYS A 534 19.66 -33.08 -11.61
N TYR A 535 18.71 -32.97 -10.69
CA TYR A 535 18.95 -32.41 -9.35
C TYR A 535 19.85 -33.33 -8.50
N LEU A 536 19.71 -34.66 -8.63
CA LEU A 536 20.63 -35.62 -8.01
C LEU A 536 22.05 -35.49 -8.58
N ASP A 537 22.18 -35.32 -9.90
CA ASP A 537 23.48 -35.15 -10.57
C ASP A 537 24.16 -33.85 -10.16
N ILE A 538 23.40 -32.77 -9.98
CA ILE A 538 23.90 -31.51 -9.41
C ILE A 538 24.45 -31.74 -7.99
N CYS A 539 23.74 -32.46 -7.13
CA CYS A 539 24.23 -32.78 -5.77
C CYS A 539 25.57 -33.53 -5.83
N ARG A 540 25.65 -34.56 -6.68
CA ARG A 540 26.86 -35.36 -6.88
C ARG A 540 28.01 -34.54 -7.45
N ALA A 541 27.75 -33.61 -8.37
CA ALA A 541 28.76 -32.73 -8.93
C ALA A 541 29.37 -31.81 -7.87
N VAL A 542 28.53 -31.20 -7.02
CA VAL A 542 28.99 -30.36 -5.90
C VAL A 542 29.83 -31.17 -4.92
N LYS A 543 29.32 -32.34 -4.50
CA LYS A 543 30.00 -33.20 -3.52
C LYS A 543 31.24 -33.88 -4.08
N GLY A 544 31.28 -34.16 -5.38
CA GLY A 544 32.46 -34.67 -6.07
C GLY A 544 33.57 -33.62 -6.15
N ALA A 545 33.22 -32.34 -6.36
CA ALA A 545 34.18 -31.24 -6.38
C ALA A 545 34.72 -30.92 -4.97
N VAL A 546 33.82 -30.76 -4.00
CA VAL A 546 34.17 -30.42 -2.62
C VAL A 546 33.24 -31.19 -1.65
N PRO A 547 33.65 -32.36 -1.13
CA PRO A 547 32.80 -33.22 -0.31
C PRO A 547 32.21 -32.54 0.94
N THR A 548 32.98 -31.65 1.55
CA THR A 548 32.63 -30.91 2.78
C THR A 548 31.80 -29.66 2.53
N MET A 549 31.61 -29.22 1.28
CA MET A 549 30.81 -28.03 0.97
C MET A 549 29.36 -28.22 1.40
N HIS A 550 28.78 -27.26 2.11
CA HIS A 550 27.35 -27.31 2.42
C HIS A 550 26.52 -26.97 1.18
N LEU A 551 25.60 -27.86 0.83
CA LEU A 551 24.70 -27.68 -0.30
C LEU A 551 23.34 -27.19 0.18
N HIS A 552 23.05 -25.92 -0.05
CA HIS A 552 21.75 -25.30 0.18
C HIS A 552 21.01 -25.17 -1.16
N ALA A 553 20.12 -26.11 -1.49
CA ALA A 553 19.62 -26.22 -2.86
C ALA A 553 18.15 -26.62 -2.95
N PHE A 554 17.56 -26.19 -4.07
CA PHE A 554 16.22 -26.53 -4.55
C PHE A 554 15.06 -25.97 -3.70
N SER A 555 14.31 -25.07 -4.31
CA SER A 555 13.02 -24.60 -3.79
C SER A 555 12.00 -25.75 -3.69
N PRO A 556 10.96 -25.61 -2.87
CA PRO A 556 9.84 -26.56 -2.85
C PRO A 556 9.19 -26.83 -4.21
N LEU A 557 9.27 -25.87 -5.15
CA LEU A 557 8.79 -26.07 -6.52
C LEU A 557 9.69 -27.06 -7.28
N GLU A 558 11.01 -26.93 -7.18
CA GLU A 558 11.97 -27.86 -7.78
C GLU A 558 11.82 -29.26 -7.16
N ILE A 559 11.66 -29.36 -5.84
CA ILE A 559 11.41 -30.63 -5.15
C ILE A 559 10.14 -31.31 -5.66
N HIS A 560 9.03 -30.56 -5.72
CA HIS A 560 7.75 -31.08 -6.18
C HIS A 560 7.81 -31.54 -7.64
N GLN A 561 8.45 -30.74 -8.51
CA GLN A 561 8.61 -31.09 -9.92
C GLN A 561 9.53 -32.29 -10.11
N GLY A 562 10.65 -32.36 -9.38
CA GLY A 562 11.60 -33.47 -9.45
C GLY A 562 10.94 -34.80 -9.09
N ALA A 563 10.27 -34.86 -7.94
CA ALA A 563 9.52 -36.04 -7.50
C ALA A 563 8.46 -36.47 -8.54
N LYS A 564 7.68 -35.50 -9.04
CA LYS A 564 6.65 -35.75 -10.06
C LYS A 564 7.23 -36.33 -11.35
N THR A 565 8.35 -35.81 -11.84
CA THR A 565 8.97 -36.32 -13.08
C THR A 565 9.59 -37.70 -12.96
N LEU A 566 9.97 -38.12 -11.75
CA LEU A 566 10.45 -39.48 -11.47
C LEU A 566 9.31 -40.45 -11.15
N GLY A 567 8.08 -39.95 -10.95
CA GLY A 567 6.93 -40.78 -10.57
C GLY A 567 6.99 -41.30 -9.13
N ILE A 568 7.74 -40.62 -8.26
CA ILE A 568 7.91 -40.99 -6.84
C ILE A 568 7.31 -39.93 -5.91
N SER A 569 7.17 -40.25 -4.63
CA SER A 569 6.70 -39.30 -3.63
C SER A 569 7.75 -38.22 -3.32
N VAL A 570 7.29 -37.07 -2.81
CA VAL A 570 8.18 -36.00 -2.34
C VAL A 570 9.12 -36.49 -1.22
N ALA A 571 8.63 -37.37 -0.34
CA ALA A 571 9.41 -37.93 0.77
C ALA A 571 10.56 -38.80 0.24
N GLU A 572 10.28 -39.72 -0.68
CA GLU A 572 11.30 -40.57 -1.33
C GLU A 572 12.33 -39.72 -2.06
N PHE A 573 11.89 -38.73 -2.85
CA PHE A 573 12.81 -37.88 -3.59
C PHE A 573 13.72 -37.05 -2.68
N LEU A 574 13.18 -36.50 -1.58
CA LEU A 574 13.98 -35.77 -0.59
C LEU A 574 14.98 -36.69 0.12
N GLN A 575 14.64 -37.95 0.37
CA GLN A 575 15.59 -38.94 0.91
C GLN A 575 16.72 -39.24 -0.08
N GLU A 576 16.42 -39.39 -1.37
CA GLU A 576 17.43 -39.57 -2.42
C GLU A 576 18.36 -38.35 -2.53
N LEU A 577 17.81 -37.13 -2.51
CA LEU A 577 18.59 -35.90 -2.51
C LEU A 577 19.48 -35.79 -1.27
N LYS A 578 18.96 -36.11 -0.09
CA LYS A 578 19.73 -36.14 1.15
C LYS A 578 20.88 -37.14 1.06
N ALA A 579 20.64 -38.34 0.53
CA ALA A 579 21.67 -39.35 0.30
C ALA A 579 22.71 -38.90 -0.74
N ALA A 580 22.30 -38.12 -1.75
CA ALA A 580 23.20 -37.51 -2.73
C ALA A 580 24.00 -36.31 -2.18
N GLY A 581 23.74 -35.88 -0.95
CA GLY A 581 24.50 -34.84 -0.24
C GLY A 581 23.82 -33.48 -0.11
N LEU A 582 22.51 -33.38 -0.38
CA LEU A 582 21.73 -32.19 -0.05
C LEU A 582 21.77 -31.92 1.46
N GLY A 583 22.17 -30.71 1.85
CA GLY A 583 22.25 -30.31 3.26
C GLY A 583 20.96 -29.67 3.77
N THR A 584 20.43 -28.70 3.03
CA THR A 584 19.27 -27.89 3.42
C THR A 584 18.53 -27.34 2.20
N LEU A 585 17.30 -26.90 2.39
CA LEU A 585 16.47 -26.33 1.32
C LEU A 585 16.30 -24.81 1.47
N PRO A 586 16.40 -24.02 0.39
CA PRO A 586 15.97 -22.63 0.39
C PRO A 586 14.44 -22.52 0.47
N GLY A 587 13.96 -21.58 1.27
CA GLY A 587 12.56 -21.21 1.41
C GLY A 587 11.95 -20.46 0.23
N THR A 588 12.59 -20.48 -0.93
CA THR A 588 12.13 -19.76 -2.13
C THR A 588 10.88 -20.40 -2.73
N ALA A 589 10.32 -19.79 -3.78
CA ALA A 589 8.98 -20.14 -4.33
C ALA A 589 7.80 -19.91 -3.36
N ALA A 590 8.06 -19.46 -2.14
CA ALA A 590 7.06 -18.98 -1.19
C ALA A 590 6.41 -17.70 -1.70
N GLU A 591 7.20 -16.73 -2.16
CA GLU A 591 6.75 -15.38 -2.53
C GLU A 591 5.84 -14.79 -1.44
N ILE A 592 4.52 -14.89 -1.66
CA ILE A 592 3.49 -14.81 -0.63
C ILE A 592 2.79 -16.17 -0.56
N LEU A 593 2.79 -16.77 0.63
CA LEU A 593 2.04 -17.97 0.97
C LEU A 593 0.57 -17.62 1.17
N ASP A 594 -0.09 -17.08 0.15
CA ASP A 594 -1.53 -16.80 0.12
C ASP A 594 -2.06 -16.94 -1.31
N ASP A 595 -3.06 -17.79 -1.51
CA ASP A 595 -3.47 -18.20 -2.85
C ASP A 595 -4.12 -17.05 -3.65
N GLU A 596 -4.74 -16.06 -3.00
CA GLU A 596 -5.27 -14.85 -3.67
C GLU A 596 -4.15 -14.11 -4.45
N VAL A 597 -2.99 -13.96 -3.82
CA VAL A 597 -1.82 -13.32 -4.44
C VAL A 597 -1.21 -14.23 -5.50
N ARG A 598 -1.09 -15.53 -5.23
CA ARG A 598 -0.45 -16.50 -6.13
C ARG A 598 -1.19 -16.64 -7.44
N GLU A 599 -2.53 -16.60 -7.43
CA GLU A 599 -3.36 -16.66 -8.64
C GLU A 599 -3.02 -15.53 -9.62
N THR A 600 -2.65 -14.35 -9.13
CA THR A 600 -2.25 -13.23 -9.99
C THR A 600 -0.75 -13.25 -10.31
N LEU A 601 0.08 -13.56 -9.32
CA LEU A 601 1.52 -13.39 -9.37
C LEU A 601 2.25 -14.55 -10.08
N CYS A 602 1.79 -15.79 -9.84
CA CYS A 602 2.46 -17.02 -10.25
C CYS A 602 1.52 -18.24 -10.30
N ALA A 603 0.38 -18.13 -10.98
CA ALA A 603 -0.68 -19.15 -11.04
C ALA A 603 -0.21 -20.56 -11.40
N ASP A 604 0.84 -20.67 -12.23
CA ASP A 604 1.36 -21.97 -12.67
C ASP A 604 2.16 -22.71 -11.58
N LYS A 605 2.66 -22.01 -10.55
CA LYS A 605 3.45 -22.58 -9.45
C LYS A 605 2.58 -23.42 -8.51
N ILE A 606 3.25 -24.19 -7.63
CA ILE A 606 2.59 -24.89 -6.50
C ILE A 606 1.76 -23.90 -5.65
N ARG A 607 0.67 -24.39 -5.05
CA ARG A 607 -0.17 -23.61 -4.11
C ARG A 607 0.44 -23.51 -2.72
N THR A 608 -0.13 -22.66 -1.88
CA THR A 608 0.32 -22.43 -0.50
C THR A 608 0.43 -23.74 0.29
N GLN A 609 -0.60 -24.59 0.26
CA GLN A 609 -0.58 -25.86 1.00
C GLN A 609 0.51 -26.81 0.50
N GLN A 610 0.71 -26.91 -0.82
CA GLN A 610 1.75 -27.77 -1.39
C GLN A 610 3.15 -27.32 -0.97
N TRP A 611 3.39 -26.00 -0.89
CA TRP A 611 4.66 -25.47 -0.38
C TRP A 611 4.87 -25.88 1.09
N LEU A 612 3.84 -25.74 1.92
CA LEU A 612 3.89 -26.13 3.34
C LEU A 612 4.13 -27.64 3.51
N ASP A 613 3.50 -28.47 2.68
CA ASP A 613 3.63 -29.93 2.73
C ASP A 613 5.04 -30.40 2.35
N VAL A 614 5.66 -29.78 1.34
CA VAL A 614 7.06 -30.08 0.98
C VAL A 614 7.99 -29.72 2.13
N MET A 615 7.83 -28.55 2.74
CA MET A 615 8.65 -28.15 3.89
C MET A 615 8.44 -29.05 5.10
N ARG A 616 7.18 -29.38 5.43
CA ARG A 616 6.86 -30.34 6.49
C ARG A 616 7.54 -31.69 6.24
N THR A 617 7.48 -32.19 5.02
CA THR A 617 8.10 -33.46 4.64
C THR A 617 9.62 -33.39 4.79
N ALA A 618 10.27 -32.33 4.31
CA ALA A 618 11.70 -32.13 4.46
C ALA A 618 12.13 -32.11 5.94
N HIS A 619 11.38 -31.40 6.79
CA HIS A 619 11.67 -31.33 8.22
C HIS A 619 11.48 -32.69 8.91
N SER A 620 10.46 -33.46 8.55
CA SER A 620 10.19 -34.77 9.14
C SER A 620 11.31 -35.80 8.89
N ILE A 621 12.06 -35.65 7.79
CA ILE A 621 13.22 -36.50 7.48
C ILE A 621 14.56 -35.89 7.96
N GLY A 622 14.50 -34.82 8.75
CA GLY A 622 15.65 -34.18 9.39
C GLY A 622 16.42 -33.20 8.50
N LEU A 623 15.89 -32.78 7.35
CA LEU A 623 16.45 -31.64 6.60
C LEU A 623 16.00 -30.33 7.27
N ARG A 624 16.88 -29.33 7.23
CA ARG A 624 16.56 -27.96 7.64
C ARG A 624 16.25 -27.11 6.41
N SER A 625 15.53 -26.02 6.60
CA SER A 625 15.25 -25.09 5.50
C SER A 625 15.25 -23.63 5.97
N THR A 626 15.32 -22.71 5.02
CA THR A 626 14.98 -21.30 5.28
C THR A 626 13.51 -21.04 4.96
N ALA A 627 12.95 -19.93 5.44
CA ALA A 627 11.69 -19.40 4.97
C ALA A 627 11.92 -18.03 4.30
N THR A 628 11.17 -17.71 3.25
CA THR A 628 11.30 -16.42 2.56
C THR A 628 9.95 -15.75 2.37
N ILE A 629 9.95 -14.42 2.36
CA ILE A 629 8.79 -13.61 1.99
C ILE A 629 9.21 -12.53 1.00
N MET A 630 8.65 -12.54 -0.21
CA MET A 630 8.82 -11.45 -1.17
C MET A 630 7.65 -10.48 -1.03
N PHE A 631 7.94 -9.20 -0.77
CA PHE A 631 6.91 -8.24 -0.37
C PHE A 631 7.12 -6.82 -0.95
N GLY A 632 6.07 -6.02 -0.92
CA GLY A 632 5.94 -4.69 -1.52
C GLY A 632 5.46 -4.68 -2.97
N HIS A 633 4.76 -5.73 -3.44
CA HIS A 633 4.22 -5.80 -4.80
C HIS A 633 2.69 -5.60 -4.83
N ILE A 634 1.93 -6.62 -5.23
CA ILE A 634 0.46 -6.60 -5.39
C ILE A 634 -0.34 -6.94 -4.12
N GLU A 635 0.35 -7.42 -3.10
CA GLU A 635 -0.22 -7.91 -1.86
C GLU A 635 -0.46 -6.76 -0.86
N ARG A 636 -1.14 -7.12 0.21
CA ARG A 636 -1.65 -6.24 1.27
C ARG A 636 -1.12 -6.73 2.62
N TYR A 637 -1.26 -5.93 3.66
CA TYR A 637 -0.78 -6.31 4.99
C TYR A 637 -1.46 -7.56 5.57
N ASP A 638 -2.72 -7.83 5.20
CA ASP A 638 -3.41 -9.07 5.60
C ASP A 638 -2.72 -10.31 5.03
N HIS A 639 -2.23 -10.23 3.79
CA HIS A 639 -1.43 -11.28 3.18
C HIS A 639 -0.09 -11.51 3.90
N TRP A 640 0.57 -10.43 4.35
CA TRP A 640 1.80 -10.52 5.15
C TRP A 640 1.54 -11.20 6.48
N ALA A 641 0.49 -10.80 7.18
CA ALA A 641 0.09 -11.39 8.45
C ALA A 641 -0.18 -12.90 8.31
N ARG A 642 -0.99 -13.31 7.32
CA ARG A 642 -1.27 -14.73 7.07
C ARG A 642 -0.01 -15.51 6.68
N HIS A 643 0.89 -14.93 5.90
CA HIS A 643 2.18 -15.55 5.58
C HIS A 643 2.98 -15.84 6.86
N LEU A 644 3.19 -14.83 7.71
CA LEU A 644 3.98 -15.00 8.94
C LEU A 644 3.34 -16.01 9.90
N LEU A 645 2.01 -16.02 10.03
CA LEU A 645 1.30 -17.00 10.85
C LEU A 645 1.43 -18.44 10.31
N ARG A 646 1.36 -18.63 8.99
CA ARG A 646 1.58 -19.94 8.36
C ARG A 646 2.99 -20.46 8.66
N LEU A 647 4.01 -19.61 8.55
CA LEU A 647 5.39 -19.96 8.89
C LEU A 647 5.55 -20.29 10.39
N ARG A 648 5.01 -19.44 11.27
CA ARG A 648 5.03 -19.64 12.72
C ARG A 648 4.46 -20.99 13.10
N ARG A 649 3.26 -21.32 12.60
CA ARG A 649 2.55 -22.57 12.91
C ARG A 649 3.30 -23.79 12.41
N LEU A 650 3.81 -23.75 11.17
CA LEU A 650 4.63 -24.84 10.65
C LEU A 650 5.94 -25.01 11.42
N GLN A 651 6.55 -23.91 11.87
CA GLN A 651 7.73 -23.98 12.73
C GLN A 651 7.41 -24.57 14.11
N ALA A 652 6.29 -24.20 14.72
CA ALA A 652 5.86 -24.77 15.99
C ALA A 652 5.62 -26.30 15.87
N GLU A 653 5.15 -26.75 14.70
CA GLU A 653 4.94 -28.17 14.39
C GLU A 653 6.24 -28.93 14.16
N THR A 654 7.17 -28.37 13.37
CA THR A 654 8.28 -29.14 12.79
C THR A 654 9.67 -28.71 13.26
N GLY A 655 9.79 -27.48 13.77
CA GLY A 655 11.05 -26.87 14.22
C GLY A 655 12.12 -26.70 13.15
N GLY A 656 11.85 -26.98 11.86
CA GLY A 656 12.85 -27.19 10.82
C GLY A 656 13.41 -25.94 10.14
N PHE A 657 12.74 -24.78 10.26
CA PHE A 657 13.25 -23.52 9.74
C PHE A 657 14.45 -23.04 10.55
N THR A 658 15.48 -22.55 9.88
CA THR A 658 16.67 -21.94 10.49
C THR A 658 16.55 -20.42 10.58
N GLU A 659 15.84 -19.78 9.65
CA GLU A 659 15.64 -18.33 9.59
C GLU A 659 14.45 -17.92 8.72
N LEU A 660 14.00 -16.68 8.90
CA LEU A 660 13.23 -15.94 7.91
C LEU A 660 14.14 -15.00 7.12
N VAL A 661 13.95 -14.96 5.80
CA VAL A 661 14.57 -14.01 4.88
C VAL A 661 13.51 -13.12 4.22
N PRO A 662 13.27 -11.90 4.73
CA PRO A 662 12.49 -10.88 4.04
C PRO A 662 13.19 -10.37 2.78
N LEU A 663 12.45 -10.33 1.68
CA LEU A 663 12.93 -9.96 0.35
C LEU A 663 12.07 -8.83 -0.23
N PRO A 664 12.40 -7.55 0.05
CA PRO A 664 11.74 -6.42 -0.61
C PRO A 664 11.76 -6.57 -2.14
N PHE A 665 10.62 -6.29 -2.78
CA PHE A 665 10.40 -6.44 -4.21
C PHE A 665 11.20 -5.39 -5.01
N VAL A 666 12.08 -5.86 -5.88
CA VAL A 666 12.85 -5.03 -6.82
C VAL A 666 12.06 -4.98 -8.13
N HIS A 667 11.56 -3.82 -8.48
CA HIS A 667 10.47 -3.68 -9.46
C HIS A 667 10.94 -3.36 -10.89
N MET A 668 12.16 -2.84 -11.06
CA MET A 668 12.61 -2.13 -12.26
C MET A 668 12.43 -2.93 -13.56
N GLU A 669 12.72 -4.23 -13.53
CA GLU A 669 12.60 -5.13 -14.68
C GLU A 669 11.46 -6.15 -14.53
N ALA A 670 10.64 -6.04 -13.48
CA ALA A 670 9.61 -7.01 -13.16
C ALA A 670 8.38 -6.85 -14.09
N PRO A 671 7.95 -7.91 -14.83
CA PRO A 671 6.85 -7.79 -15.79
C PRO A 671 5.53 -7.24 -15.22
N VAL A 672 5.20 -7.55 -13.97
CA VAL A 672 3.98 -7.09 -13.30
C VAL A 672 4.00 -5.57 -13.09
N TYR A 673 5.16 -5.01 -12.76
CA TYR A 673 5.35 -3.58 -12.58
C TYR A 673 5.37 -2.85 -13.93
N LEU A 674 6.09 -3.38 -14.92
CA LEU A 674 6.14 -2.82 -16.28
C LEU A 674 4.75 -2.80 -16.95
N LYS A 675 3.87 -3.76 -16.61
CA LYS A 675 2.47 -3.79 -17.03
C LYS A 675 1.56 -2.85 -16.21
N GLY A 676 2.10 -2.11 -15.24
CA GLY A 676 1.33 -1.17 -14.41
C GLY A 676 0.42 -1.83 -13.38
N ARG A 677 0.73 -3.05 -12.95
CA ARG A 677 -0.14 -3.87 -12.07
C ARG A 677 0.47 -4.17 -10.71
N ALA A 678 1.58 -3.53 -10.34
CA ALA A 678 2.20 -3.65 -9.02
C ALA A 678 2.78 -2.32 -8.54
N ARG A 679 2.96 -2.20 -7.23
CA ARG A 679 3.71 -1.10 -6.59
C ARG A 679 5.20 -1.19 -6.92
N PRO A 680 5.95 -0.08 -6.81
CA PRO A 680 7.39 -0.03 -7.04
C PRO A 680 8.21 -0.56 -5.83
N GLY A 681 7.76 -1.65 -5.21
CA GLY A 681 8.32 -2.16 -3.97
C GLY A 681 7.69 -1.52 -2.71
N PRO A 682 8.08 -1.99 -1.51
CA PRO A 682 7.65 -1.39 -0.25
C PRO A 682 8.30 0.00 -0.08
N THR A 683 7.72 0.83 0.77
CA THR A 683 8.38 2.01 1.36
C THR A 683 9.51 1.58 2.31
N PHE A 684 10.40 2.50 2.67
CA PHE A 684 11.46 2.17 3.64
C PHE A 684 10.87 1.76 5.00
N ARG A 685 9.80 2.46 5.43
CA ARG A 685 9.03 2.14 6.63
C ARG A 685 8.51 0.70 6.61
N GLU A 686 7.83 0.31 5.54
CA GLU A 686 7.32 -1.07 5.36
C GLU A 686 8.47 -2.10 5.38
N ALA A 687 9.61 -1.78 4.75
CA ALA A 687 10.76 -2.67 4.72
C ALA A 687 11.35 -2.91 6.13
N VAL A 688 11.50 -1.87 6.95
CA VAL A 688 11.97 -2.01 8.34
C VAL A 688 10.92 -2.73 9.20
N LEU A 689 9.65 -2.36 9.08
CA LEU A 689 8.55 -3.03 9.81
C LEU A 689 8.46 -4.51 9.48
N MET A 690 8.70 -4.94 8.24
CA MET A 690 8.72 -6.37 7.91
C MET A 690 9.74 -7.14 8.75
N HIS A 691 10.92 -6.59 9.02
CA HIS A 691 11.90 -7.25 9.87
C HIS A 691 11.49 -7.22 11.35
N ALA A 692 11.09 -6.05 11.85
CA ALA A 692 10.71 -5.88 13.26
C ALA A 692 9.48 -6.69 13.64
N VAL A 693 8.43 -6.64 12.82
CA VAL A 693 7.19 -7.39 13.03
C VAL A 693 7.45 -8.89 12.89
N SER A 694 8.29 -9.33 11.96
CA SER A 694 8.66 -10.75 11.85
C SER A 694 9.35 -11.26 13.12
N ARG A 695 10.27 -10.50 13.71
CA ARG A 695 10.91 -10.82 14.99
C ARG A 695 9.88 -11.03 16.11
N LEU A 696 8.89 -10.14 16.20
CA LEU A 696 7.83 -10.20 17.20
C LEU A 696 6.88 -11.38 16.94
N VAL A 697 6.40 -11.54 15.70
CA VAL A 697 5.40 -12.55 15.32
C VAL A 697 5.95 -13.96 15.37
N LEU A 698 7.23 -14.16 15.07
CA LEU A 698 7.82 -15.51 15.00
C LEU A 698 8.41 -15.99 16.32
N ASN A 699 8.44 -15.15 17.37
CA ASN A 699 8.92 -15.50 18.70
C ASN A 699 8.00 -16.49 19.43
N PRO A 700 8.48 -17.62 19.99
CA PRO A 700 9.89 -17.99 20.18
C PRO A 700 10.44 -18.97 19.12
N HIS A 701 9.70 -19.24 18.06
CA HIS A 701 9.94 -20.39 17.19
C HIS A 701 11.01 -20.18 16.11
N ILE A 702 11.06 -18.99 15.46
CA ILE A 702 12.11 -18.63 14.50
C ILE A 702 12.91 -17.47 15.08
N THR A 703 14.15 -17.74 15.47
CA THR A 703 14.98 -16.77 16.19
C THR A 703 15.98 -16.04 15.30
N ASN A 704 16.14 -16.45 14.05
CA ASN A 704 17.01 -15.77 13.10
C ASN A 704 16.19 -15.02 12.06
N ILE A 705 16.39 -13.70 11.99
CA ILE A 705 15.81 -12.83 10.98
C ILE A 705 16.96 -12.22 10.18
N GLN A 706 17.01 -12.53 8.89
CA GLN A 706 18.06 -12.06 7.98
C GLN A 706 17.68 -10.73 7.34
N ALA A 707 18.65 -9.84 7.08
CA ALA A 707 18.47 -8.69 6.19
C ALA A 707 19.31 -8.83 4.91
N SER A 708 18.65 -8.68 3.75
CA SER A 708 19.30 -8.81 2.44
C SER A 708 19.98 -7.52 2.02
N TRP A 709 21.32 -7.49 2.03
CA TRP A 709 22.11 -6.30 1.67
C TRP A 709 21.95 -5.88 0.20
N VAL A 710 21.68 -6.82 -0.71
CA VAL A 710 21.45 -6.50 -2.14
C VAL A 710 20.18 -5.69 -2.36
N LYS A 711 19.21 -5.79 -1.44
CA LYS A 711 17.93 -5.08 -1.49
C LYS A 711 17.96 -3.82 -0.62
N MET A 712 18.47 -3.93 0.61
CA MET A 712 18.45 -2.85 1.59
C MET A 712 19.60 -1.85 1.45
N GLY A 713 20.75 -2.29 0.90
CA GLY A 713 21.99 -1.53 0.93
C GLY A 713 22.59 -1.41 2.35
N PRO A 714 23.84 -0.94 2.49
CA PRO A 714 24.53 -0.85 3.79
C PRO A 714 23.79 -0.01 4.84
N GLU A 715 23.25 1.15 4.45
CA GLU A 715 22.47 2.00 5.37
C GLU A 715 21.20 1.28 5.85
N GLY A 716 20.45 0.66 4.94
CA GLY A 716 19.26 -0.12 5.30
C GLY A 716 19.56 -1.26 6.26
N LEU A 717 20.72 -1.94 6.11
CA LEU A 717 21.14 -2.97 7.06
C LEU A 717 21.31 -2.41 8.48
N ARG A 718 21.94 -1.25 8.65
CA ARG A 718 22.14 -0.64 9.98
C ARG A 718 20.82 -0.37 10.69
N HIS A 719 19.80 0.06 9.95
CA HIS A 719 18.45 0.24 10.50
C HIS A 719 17.79 -1.08 10.87
N CYS A 720 17.89 -2.09 10.00
CA CYS A 720 17.39 -3.43 10.30
C CYS A 720 18.05 -4.04 11.56
N LEU A 721 19.35 -3.82 11.77
CA LEU A 721 20.08 -4.29 12.98
C LEU A 721 19.57 -3.67 14.28
N SER A 722 18.97 -2.48 14.20
CA SER A 722 18.31 -1.79 15.32
C SER A 722 16.80 -2.09 15.38
N ALA A 723 16.33 -3.06 14.60
CA ALA A 723 14.93 -3.42 14.42
C ALA A 723 14.73 -4.95 14.43
N GLY A 724 15.55 -5.68 15.20
CA GLY A 724 15.36 -7.11 15.46
C GLY A 724 16.09 -8.09 14.53
N VAL A 725 16.88 -7.60 13.57
CA VAL A 725 17.75 -8.43 12.71
C VAL A 725 19.00 -8.89 13.45
N ASN A 726 19.39 -10.14 13.21
CA ASN A 726 20.60 -10.75 13.77
C ASN A 726 21.44 -11.50 12.73
N ASP A 727 21.10 -11.41 11.44
CA ASP A 727 21.86 -12.03 10.35
C ASP A 727 21.88 -11.11 9.12
N LEU A 728 23.06 -10.92 8.52
CA LEU A 728 23.24 -10.10 7.30
C LEU A 728 23.28 -10.95 6.01
N GLY A 729 23.04 -12.25 6.13
CA GLY A 729 22.98 -13.18 5.02
C GLY A 729 24.34 -13.52 4.41
N GLY A 730 24.33 -13.85 3.12
CA GLY A 730 25.50 -14.33 2.39
C GLY A 730 26.38 -13.25 1.76
N THR A 731 27.64 -13.56 1.47
CA THR A 731 28.53 -12.75 0.60
C THR A 731 28.12 -12.80 -0.88
N LEU A 732 27.35 -13.83 -1.27
CA LEU A 732 26.66 -14.07 -2.55
C LEU A 732 27.50 -14.19 -3.84
N MET A 733 28.80 -13.89 -3.85
CA MET A 733 29.77 -14.13 -4.95
C MET A 733 29.13 -14.39 -6.34
N ASP A 734 28.72 -13.35 -7.06
CA ASP A 734 27.97 -13.41 -8.34
C ASP A 734 26.42 -13.40 -8.21
N GLU A 735 25.86 -12.52 -7.36
CA GLU A 735 24.41 -12.35 -7.26
C GLU A 735 23.79 -11.82 -8.58
N SER A 736 23.08 -12.70 -9.28
CA SER A 736 22.54 -12.42 -10.62
C SER A 736 21.03 -12.22 -10.66
N ILE A 737 20.26 -12.75 -9.71
CA ILE A 737 18.79 -12.65 -9.72
C ILE A 737 18.35 -11.20 -9.42
N SER A 738 18.85 -10.63 -8.32
CA SER A 738 18.53 -9.26 -7.93
C SER A 738 19.07 -8.26 -8.96
N ARG A 739 20.25 -8.53 -9.53
CA ARG A 739 20.83 -7.73 -10.62
C ARG A 739 19.98 -7.77 -11.89
N SER A 740 19.48 -8.95 -12.27
CA SER A 740 18.55 -9.11 -13.41
C SER A 740 17.23 -8.38 -13.18
N ALA A 741 16.78 -8.24 -11.92
CA ALA A 741 15.62 -7.42 -11.56
C ALA A 741 15.91 -5.91 -11.54
N GLY A 742 17.19 -5.50 -11.59
CA GLY A 742 17.62 -4.09 -11.65
C GLY A 742 18.38 -3.59 -10.41
N ALA A 743 18.68 -4.43 -9.42
CA ALA A 743 19.41 -4.02 -8.22
C ALA A 743 20.85 -3.56 -8.55
N SER A 744 21.28 -2.49 -7.89
CA SER A 744 22.54 -1.78 -8.17
C SER A 744 23.57 -1.91 -7.05
N HIS A 745 23.24 -2.49 -5.90
CA HIS A 745 24.15 -2.62 -4.74
C HIS A 745 25.35 -3.57 -4.92
N GLY A 746 25.54 -4.16 -6.10
CA GLY A 746 26.67 -5.04 -6.42
C GLY A 746 26.29 -6.52 -6.51
N GLN A 747 27.30 -7.37 -6.75
CA GLN A 747 27.17 -8.82 -6.91
C GLN A 747 27.89 -9.63 -5.82
N GLU A 748 28.65 -8.94 -4.96
CA GLU A 748 29.37 -9.52 -3.84
C GLU A 748 29.53 -8.45 -2.75
N MET A 749 29.38 -8.86 -1.49
CA MET A 749 29.80 -8.07 -0.33
C MET A 749 30.84 -8.86 0.44
N THR A 750 31.98 -8.25 0.72
CA THR A 750 33.11 -8.95 1.36
C THR A 750 32.83 -9.19 2.86
N PRO A 751 33.46 -10.21 3.47
CA PRO A 751 33.42 -10.40 4.92
C PRO A 751 33.80 -9.14 5.69
N GLN A 752 34.88 -8.45 5.30
CA GLN A 752 35.34 -7.21 5.94
C GLN A 752 34.27 -6.10 5.90
N ALA A 753 33.55 -5.96 4.79
CA ALA A 753 32.49 -4.95 4.66
C ALA A 753 31.29 -5.29 5.56
N LEU A 754 30.88 -6.56 5.61
CA LEU A 754 29.82 -7.03 6.49
C LEU A 754 30.20 -6.82 7.97
N GLU A 755 31.41 -7.20 8.36
CA GLU A 755 31.87 -7.01 9.74
C GLU A 755 31.99 -5.53 10.12
N SER A 756 32.44 -4.67 9.21
CA SER A 756 32.47 -3.22 9.43
C SER A 756 31.07 -2.66 9.72
N ILE A 757 30.05 -3.12 8.98
CA ILE A 757 28.65 -2.73 9.24
C ILE A 757 28.22 -3.20 10.63
N ILE A 758 28.49 -4.46 10.98
CA ILE A 758 28.12 -5.06 12.27
C ILE A 758 28.79 -4.32 13.44
N VAL A 759 30.09 -4.09 13.35
CA VAL A 759 30.88 -3.39 14.38
C VAL A 759 30.43 -1.93 14.50
N SER A 760 30.13 -1.25 13.39
CA SER A 760 29.62 0.13 13.40
C SER A 760 28.26 0.26 14.09
N ALA A 761 27.48 -0.84 14.16
CA ALA A 761 26.23 -0.93 14.89
C ALA A 761 26.41 -1.36 16.36
N GLY A 762 27.65 -1.47 16.86
CA GLY A 762 27.95 -1.88 18.23
C GLY A 762 27.70 -3.36 18.51
N ARG A 763 27.78 -4.22 17.48
CA ARG A 763 27.49 -5.66 17.57
C ARG A 763 28.74 -6.51 17.30
N VAL A 764 28.66 -7.79 17.64
CA VAL A 764 29.76 -8.75 17.48
C VAL A 764 29.56 -9.57 16.20
N PRO A 765 30.44 -9.44 15.19
CA PRO A 765 30.32 -10.22 13.96
C PRO A 765 30.66 -11.68 14.18
N ARG A 766 29.92 -12.57 13.50
CA ARG A 766 30.22 -14.01 13.48
C ARG A 766 30.00 -14.59 12.08
N GLN A 767 31.08 -15.09 11.48
CA GLN A 767 30.94 -15.98 10.32
C GLN A 767 30.29 -17.30 10.77
N ARG A 768 29.12 -17.61 10.21
CA ARG A 768 28.35 -18.82 10.54
C ARG A 768 28.43 -19.88 9.44
N THR A 769 28.08 -21.11 9.80
CA THR A 769 27.64 -22.13 8.83
C THR A 769 26.18 -21.90 8.43
N THR A 770 25.68 -22.62 7.42
CA THR A 770 24.29 -22.55 6.96
C THR A 770 23.28 -22.83 8.07
N THR A 771 23.60 -23.77 8.98
CA THR A 771 22.75 -24.14 10.13
C THR A 771 23.05 -23.34 11.39
N TYR A 772 23.65 -22.15 11.26
CA TYR A 772 23.95 -21.20 12.35
C TYR A 772 24.99 -21.69 13.38
N GLY A 773 25.80 -22.68 13.03
CA GLY A 773 27.02 -23.02 13.76
C GLY A 773 28.14 -21.99 13.53
N VAL A 774 29.24 -22.11 14.25
CA VAL A 774 30.44 -21.28 14.03
C VAL A 774 31.20 -21.82 12.82
N ALA A 775 31.59 -20.95 11.88
CA ALA A 775 32.47 -21.36 10.79
C ALA A 775 33.87 -21.67 11.32
N ASP A 776 34.51 -22.70 10.75
CA ASP A 776 35.88 -23.09 11.10
C ASP A 776 36.88 -21.94 10.88
N ASP A 777 37.85 -21.80 11.78
CA ASP A 777 38.83 -20.70 11.77
C ASP A 777 39.65 -20.66 10.46
N VAL A 778 39.96 -21.81 9.87
CA VAL A 778 40.69 -21.90 8.59
C VAL A 778 39.82 -21.36 7.45
N ARG A 779 38.50 -21.62 7.48
CA ARG A 779 37.56 -21.07 6.48
C ARG A 779 37.36 -19.58 6.66
N ARG A 780 37.25 -19.12 7.90
CA ARG A 780 37.19 -17.69 8.21
C ARG A 780 38.43 -16.98 7.68
N GLN A 781 39.63 -17.41 8.08
CA GLN A 781 40.88 -16.78 7.63
C GLN A 781 40.98 -16.74 6.10
N ARG A 782 40.69 -17.87 5.43
CA ARG A 782 40.74 -17.93 3.97
C ARG A 782 39.80 -16.93 3.29
N SER A 783 38.61 -16.70 3.85
CA SER A 783 37.65 -15.75 3.29
C SER A 783 38.14 -14.30 3.36
N PHE A 784 38.93 -13.96 4.39
CA PHE A 784 39.55 -12.65 4.51
C PHE A 784 40.74 -12.51 3.56
N ASP A 785 41.62 -13.53 3.51
CA ASP A 785 42.81 -13.55 2.65
C ASP A 785 42.45 -13.41 1.16
N ALA A 786 41.41 -14.14 0.71
CA ALA A 786 40.97 -14.13 -0.68
C ALA A 786 40.46 -12.75 -1.16
N VAL A 787 40.08 -11.86 -0.24
CA VAL A 787 39.74 -10.46 -0.56
C VAL A 787 41.03 -9.64 -0.75
N CYS A 788 42.03 -9.82 0.13
CA CYS A 788 43.31 -9.13 0.05
C CYS A 788 44.14 -9.53 -1.19
N GLU A 789 44.12 -10.81 -1.57
CA GLU A 789 44.77 -11.31 -2.80
C GLU A 789 44.19 -10.64 -4.05
N ARG A 790 42.86 -10.43 -4.11
CA ARG A 790 42.19 -9.75 -5.24
C ARG A 790 42.46 -8.25 -5.27
N GLN A 791 42.52 -7.61 -4.11
CA GLN A 791 42.83 -6.19 -4.00
C GLN A 791 44.28 -5.89 -4.42
N THR A 792 45.23 -6.75 -4.05
CA THR A 792 46.63 -6.64 -4.49
C THR A 792 46.77 -6.91 -5.99
N SER A 793 46.06 -7.89 -6.56
CA SER A 793 46.09 -8.15 -8.01
C SER A 793 45.44 -7.04 -8.86
N THR A 794 44.55 -6.23 -8.28
CA THR A 794 43.84 -5.13 -8.97
C THR A 794 44.42 -3.75 -8.69
N GLY A 795 45.46 -3.63 -7.86
CA GLY A 795 46.13 -2.36 -7.55
C GLY A 795 45.35 -1.42 -6.61
N MET A 796 44.23 -1.86 -6.03
CA MET A 796 43.45 -1.10 -5.06
C MET A 796 43.87 -1.47 -3.63
N ARG A 797 44.51 -0.56 -2.86
CA ARG A 797 44.72 -0.75 -1.42
C ARG A 797 43.59 -0.09 -0.62
N SER A 798 42.99 -0.82 0.32
CA SER A 798 42.04 -0.28 1.32
C SER A 798 42.44 -0.72 2.73
N ALA A 799 42.08 0.07 3.74
CA ALA A 799 42.39 -0.20 5.14
C ALA A 799 41.67 -1.48 5.62
N GLY A 800 42.42 -2.55 5.87
CA GLY A 800 41.86 -3.86 6.26
C GLY A 800 42.62 -5.05 5.65
N CYS A 801 43.43 -4.78 4.63
CA CYS A 801 44.73 -5.42 4.44
C CYS A 801 45.82 -4.47 4.99
#